data_AF-A0A3R8WQE1-F1
#
_entry.id   AF-A0A3R8WQE1-F1
#
_cell.length_a   1.000
_cell.length_b   1.000
_cell.length_c   1.000
_cell.angle_alpha   90.00
_cell.angle_beta   90.00
_cell.angle_gamma   90.00
#
_symmetry.space_group_name_H-M   'P 1'
#
loop_
_entity.id
_entity.type
_entity.pdbx_description
1 polymer ?
#
loop_
_entity_poly.entity_id
_entity_poly.type
_entity_poly.pdbx_seq_one_letter_code
_entity_poly.pdbx_strand_id
1 'polypeptide(L)'
;MRDDLGVRLGVQLMAAFGEFGTQQREVLDDAVVDDGDPARVVQMRVRVVVGGAPVGGPASVSDARRTGRQRPFDQVLLQIDQFPGLLRGGQTAVRQQGDARRVVSPVLQSLQPGHHDIERRLRPYVSHDSAHEPQPTGRSTVKSGAACPISEILGPFRAHPRPVRGASEPSAQPCGRVEGLPAERRKRTPGDTQVKRRHRTVLATAVAATLAGGLTVGLSGPATAAGSGTTTGSGAVAAKRPLTDFNGDGYGDFAVTAPAARLNGKWRVGAVTVLYGSAQGASAARRTTITQDASWVPGAAENGDLFGAATTAGDFDHDGYTDLAVGTPLEDVGTDVNGGLVQIMWGSPKGLTSATTIPDPAPAAHDRFGASLAAGDFDGDGRTDLAVGTNGSTLYTFRKGISRGGKAGALATRTLPLRAAPEAGIINLTAGDVTGDGRADLMVNGLNPAKGADGTYYNVNYFVPGTATGPSTTSAKKMPGGVAGAIGDLDGDGRGDIVTGVYWGRSSANGPIGGKVVVTYGSASGPSSRVQTITQESGTVPGDSESWDKFGQSVALGDINGDGLLDLAIGAPQENMRLWGHMYYNMGTVTVLYGSKSGVDTSAAPQYFYQGNHDVPGDPNGNFGTAVLLTDLDHDGGADLIAGTPWADNGDGTVTVLPSGIAADGTRRIGTAGAQLFKPGQVGMEILNAIPEFGSVLQNSRQVSLINT
;
A
#
# COMPACT_ATOMS: atom_id res chain seq x y z
N MET A 1 23.24 -22.89 -63.12
CA MET A 1 23.18 -23.66 -61.85
C MET A 1 22.00 -23.05 -61.10
N ARG A 2 20.86 -23.73 -60.99
CA ARG A 2 20.61 -24.94 -60.17
C ARG A 2 20.70 -24.63 -58.68
N ASP A 3 19.65 -24.79 -57.87
CA ASP A 3 18.24 -25.13 -58.12
C ASP A 3 17.38 -24.25 -57.17
N ASP A 4 16.34 -23.52 -57.60
CA ASP A 4 14.97 -23.95 -57.96
C ASP A 4 14.14 -24.55 -56.80
N LEU A 5 13.28 -23.71 -56.19
CA LEU A 5 11.83 -23.95 -56.03
C LEU A 5 11.15 -22.70 -55.43
N GLY A 6 9.96 -22.34 -55.93
CA GLY A 6 9.20 -21.18 -55.45
C GLY A 6 7.69 -21.35 -55.63
N VAL A 7 6.90 -20.60 -54.84
CA VAL A 7 5.43 -20.64 -54.86
C VAL A 7 4.88 -19.23 -55.06
N ARG A 8 3.82 -19.09 -55.87
CA ARG A 8 3.19 -17.82 -56.21
C ARG A 8 1.98 -17.55 -55.32
N LEU A 9 1.69 -16.27 -55.03
CA LEU A 9 0.36 -15.88 -54.55
C LEU A 9 -0.69 -16.07 -55.66
N GLY A 10 -1.87 -16.53 -55.26
CA GLY A 10 -3.09 -16.50 -56.07
C GLY A 10 -4.23 -15.92 -55.23
N VAL A 11 -4.90 -14.89 -55.74
CA VAL A 11 -6.02 -14.22 -55.06
C VAL A 11 -7.33 -14.71 -55.68
N GLN A 12 -8.33 -15.03 -54.85
CA GLN A 12 -9.70 -15.19 -55.31
C GLN A 12 -10.70 -14.77 -54.23
N LEU A 13 -11.65 -13.90 -54.59
CA LEU A 13 -12.83 -13.59 -53.77
C LEU A 13 -13.95 -14.58 -54.10
N MET A 14 -14.78 -14.91 -53.10
CA MET A 14 -16.22 -15.13 -53.27
C MET A 14 -16.96 -14.72 -51.98
N ALA A 15 -18.24 -14.36 -52.11
CA ALA A 15 -19.14 -14.04 -51.01
C ALA A 15 -20.58 -14.47 -51.36
N ALA A 16 -21.33 -15.00 -50.39
CA ALA A 16 -22.75 -15.35 -50.53
C ALA A 16 -23.47 -15.45 -49.17
N PHE A 17 -24.81 -15.42 -49.21
CA PHE A 17 -25.76 -15.41 -48.07
C PHE A 17 -26.48 -16.77 -47.91
N GLY A 18 -27.23 -16.93 -46.80
CA GLY A 18 -28.26 -17.97 -46.58
C GLY A 18 -27.92 -18.88 -45.38
N GLU A 19 -28.63 -18.93 -44.24
CA GLU A 19 -30.06 -18.99 -43.86
C GLU A 19 -30.51 -20.40 -43.39
N PHE A 20 -31.37 -20.36 -42.36
CA PHE A 20 -32.13 -21.41 -41.64
C PHE A 20 -32.31 -22.84 -42.22
N GLY A 21 -32.47 -23.82 -41.32
CA GLY A 21 -33.53 -24.83 -41.49
C GLY A 21 -33.32 -26.26 -40.96
N THR A 22 -33.54 -26.49 -39.66
CA THR A 22 -34.14 -27.72 -39.04
C THR A 22 -34.02 -29.11 -39.69
N GLN A 23 -33.64 -30.11 -38.88
CA GLN A 23 -34.29 -31.43 -38.89
C GLN A 23 -34.43 -32.00 -37.47
N GLN A 24 -35.60 -32.56 -37.15
CA GLN A 24 -35.88 -33.31 -35.92
C GLN A 24 -35.81 -34.82 -36.18
N ARG A 25 -35.62 -35.61 -35.11
CA ARG A 25 -36.40 -36.84 -34.94
C ARG A 25 -36.57 -37.22 -33.48
N GLU A 26 -37.81 -37.48 -33.08
CA GLU A 26 -38.19 -38.03 -31.77
C GLU A 26 -38.06 -39.57 -31.76
N VAL A 27 -38.10 -40.16 -30.56
CA VAL A 27 -39.11 -41.19 -30.18
C VAL A 27 -38.98 -41.50 -28.67
N LEU A 28 -40.00 -41.09 -27.91
CA LEU A 28 -40.85 -41.84 -26.94
C LEU A 28 -40.31 -43.15 -26.28
N ASP A 29 -40.73 -43.53 -25.06
CA ASP A 29 -41.16 -42.81 -23.85
C ASP A 29 -41.40 -43.79 -22.67
N ASP A 30 -41.63 -43.23 -21.46
CA ASP A 30 -42.42 -43.77 -20.33
C ASP A 30 -42.00 -45.00 -19.47
N ALA A 31 -42.67 -45.14 -18.32
CA ALA A 31 -42.43 -46.14 -17.27
C ALA A 31 -43.72 -46.80 -16.73
N VAL A 32 -43.60 -47.96 -16.05
CA VAL A 32 -44.71 -48.70 -15.40
C VAL A 32 -44.27 -49.25 -14.02
N VAL A 33 -45.22 -49.51 -13.11
CA VAL A 33 -45.05 -49.70 -11.65
C VAL A 33 -45.71 -51.02 -11.17
N ASP A 34 -45.50 -51.38 -9.89
CA ASP A 34 -46.09 -52.47 -9.08
C ASP A 34 -45.54 -53.91 -9.31
N ASP A 35 -45.53 -54.83 -8.32
CA ASP A 35 -46.20 -54.85 -7.00
C ASP A 35 -45.42 -55.70 -5.94
N GLY A 36 -45.75 -55.59 -4.64
CA GLY A 36 -45.58 -56.67 -3.64
C GLY A 36 -44.59 -56.51 -2.45
N ASP A 37 -45.11 -56.21 -1.25
CA ASP A 37 -44.47 -56.32 0.09
C ASP A 37 -44.70 -57.76 0.68
N PRO A 38 -44.04 -58.30 1.76
CA PRO A 38 -44.02 -57.73 3.12
C PRO A 38 -42.73 -57.89 3.99
N ALA A 39 -42.61 -57.04 5.02
CA ALA A 39 -41.49 -57.00 5.96
C ALA A 39 -41.34 -58.16 6.98
N ARG A 40 -40.12 -58.33 7.53
CA ARG A 40 -39.84 -59.04 8.80
C ARG A 40 -38.73 -58.40 9.64
N VAL A 41 -38.90 -58.46 10.97
CA VAL A 41 -37.96 -57.96 12.00
C VAL A 41 -37.17 -59.11 12.63
N VAL A 42 -35.87 -58.92 12.88
CA VAL A 42 -35.05 -59.78 13.76
C VAL A 42 -34.15 -58.93 14.65
N GLN A 43 -33.99 -59.33 15.91
CA GLN A 43 -33.22 -58.62 16.95
C GLN A 43 -31.70 -58.89 16.87
N MET A 44 -30.90 -57.87 17.19
CA MET A 44 -29.55 -58.09 17.74
C MET A 44 -29.59 -58.08 19.28
N ARG A 45 -28.89 -59.00 19.92
CA ARG A 45 -28.95 -59.23 21.38
C ARG A 45 -27.83 -58.51 22.13
N VAL A 46 -28.19 -57.63 23.07
CA VAL A 46 -27.25 -57.18 24.11
C VAL A 46 -27.13 -58.28 25.17
N ARG A 47 -25.90 -58.62 25.58
CA ARG A 47 -25.63 -59.35 26.82
C ARG A 47 -24.99 -58.41 27.83
N VAL A 48 -25.66 -58.23 28.96
CA VAL A 48 -25.15 -57.52 30.12
C VAL A 48 -24.28 -58.45 30.96
N VAL A 49 -23.19 -57.94 31.53
CA VAL A 49 -22.51 -58.51 32.70
C VAL A 49 -22.46 -57.42 33.76
N VAL A 50 -22.95 -57.71 34.97
CA VAL A 50 -22.86 -56.82 36.13
C VAL A 50 -21.84 -57.38 37.12
N GLY A 51 -20.94 -56.52 37.59
CA GLY A 51 -20.04 -56.74 38.72
C GLY A 51 -19.90 -55.44 39.52
N GLY A 52 -19.94 -55.52 40.85
CA GLY A 52 -20.15 -54.34 41.71
C GLY A 52 -18.89 -53.61 42.19
N ALA A 53 -19.13 -52.42 42.75
CA ALA A 53 -18.21 -51.62 43.58
C ALA A 53 -18.08 -52.24 45.02
N PRO A 54 -17.34 -51.69 46.03
CA PRO A 54 -16.96 -50.27 46.20
C PRO A 54 -15.61 -49.90 46.92
N VAL A 55 -15.32 -48.58 46.88
CA VAL A 55 -14.51 -47.68 47.77
C VAL A 55 -13.17 -48.10 48.42
N GLY A 56 -12.22 -47.14 48.45
CA GLY A 56 -11.06 -47.13 49.35
C GLY A 56 -10.24 -45.83 49.32
N GLY A 57 -9.87 -45.30 50.50
CA GLY A 57 -9.01 -44.11 50.74
C GLY A 57 -9.18 -43.63 52.20
N PRO A 58 -8.57 -42.51 52.66
CA PRO A 58 -7.49 -41.69 52.08
C PRO A 58 -6.33 -41.37 53.09
N ALA A 59 -5.27 -40.68 52.66
CA ALA A 59 -4.29 -39.96 53.51
C ALA A 59 -3.40 -39.01 52.65
N SER A 60 -2.82 -37.90 53.12
CA SER A 60 -3.17 -37.02 54.27
C SER A 60 -2.36 -35.69 54.21
N VAL A 61 -3.05 -34.55 54.29
CA VAL A 61 -2.67 -33.27 54.99
C VAL A 61 -1.19 -32.79 54.86
N SER A 62 -0.92 -31.61 54.30
CA SER A 62 -0.95 -30.38 55.12
C SER A 62 -1.06 -29.06 54.36
N ASP A 63 -1.72 -28.11 55.02
CA ASP A 63 -2.08 -26.77 54.56
C ASP A 63 -1.15 -25.72 55.22
N ALA A 64 -0.84 -24.63 54.51
CA ALA A 64 -0.06 -23.50 55.06
C ALA A 64 -0.55 -22.17 54.48
N ARG A 65 -1.62 -21.63 55.08
CA ARG A 65 -2.25 -20.38 54.64
C ARG A 65 -1.34 -19.15 54.84
N ARG A 66 -1.30 -18.26 53.84
CA ARG A 66 -1.57 -16.84 54.12
C ARG A 66 -2.25 -16.10 52.96
N THR A 67 -3.16 -15.22 53.34
CA THR A 67 -4.20 -14.60 52.50
C THR A 67 -3.72 -13.36 51.74
N GLY A 68 -4.11 -13.26 50.47
CA GLY A 68 -4.16 -12.01 49.71
C GLY A 68 -5.40 -12.01 48.81
N ARG A 69 -6.26 -10.98 48.89
CA ARG A 69 -7.46 -10.89 48.05
C ARG A 69 -7.10 -10.50 46.63
N GLN A 70 -7.61 -11.25 45.65
CA GLN A 70 -7.98 -10.68 44.36
C GLN A 70 -9.52 -10.58 44.25
N ARG A 71 -9.99 -9.60 43.48
CA ARG A 71 -11.31 -9.57 42.87
C ARG A 71 -11.08 -9.57 41.34
N PRO A 72 -11.92 -10.23 40.54
CA PRO A 72 -11.83 -10.11 39.09
C PRO A 72 -12.25 -8.70 38.65
N PHE A 73 -11.66 -8.24 37.55
CA PHE A 73 -12.13 -7.10 36.77
C PHE A 73 -11.97 -7.45 35.29
N ASP A 74 -13.08 -7.74 34.64
CA ASP A 74 -13.15 -7.79 33.19
C ASP A 74 -13.23 -6.37 32.61
N GLN A 75 -12.47 -6.14 31.54
CA GLN A 75 -12.68 -5.16 30.46
C GLN A 75 -13.04 -3.69 30.83
N VAL A 76 -12.16 -2.75 30.43
CA VAL A 76 -12.46 -1.76 29.35
C VAL A 76 -11.27 -0.81 29.09
N LEU A 77 -10.99 -0.58 27.80
CA LEU A 77 -10.13 0.43 27.15
C LEU A 77 -8.70 0.76 27.65
N LEU A 78 -7.77 0.70 26.69
CA LEU A 78 -6.65 1.64 26.44
C LEU A 78 -6.13 2.49 27.60
N GLN A 79 -5.02 2.06 28.21
CA GLN A 79 -4.02 2.98 28.76
C GLN A 79 -2.60 2.45 28.49
N ILE A 80 -1.66 3.34 28.19
CA ILE A 80 -0.27 3.01 27.88
C ILE A 80 0.53 2.95 29.18
N ASP A 81 1.15 1.81 29.49
CA ASP A 81 2.04 1.69 30.64
C ASP A 81 3.37 2.42 30.39
N GLN A 82 3.53 3.57 31.05
CA GLN A 82 4.81 4.26 31.15
C GLN A 82 5.69 3.55 32.18
N PHE A 83 6.81 2.96 31.74
CA PHE A 83 7.80 2.40 32.67
C PHE A 83 8.45 3.52 33.51
N PRO A 84 8.35 3.49 34.86
CA PRO A 84 8.97 4.50 35.72
C PRO A 84 10.46 4.19 35.92
N GLY A 85 11.34 5.12 35.56
CA GLY A 85 12.78 5.02 35.82
C GLY A 85 13.18 5.52 37.21
N LEU A 86 13.97 4.73 37.94
CA LEU A 86 14.79 5.04 39.14
C LEU A 86 15.69 3.80 39.38
N LEU A 87 16.93 3.80 39.88
CA LEU A 87 17.80 4.81 40.49
C LEU A 87 19.28 4.64 40.03
N ARG A 88 20.12 5.64 40.29
CA ARG A 88 21.60 5.47 40.29
C ARG A 88 22.07 4.80 41.59
N GLY A 89 23.03 3.89 41.48
CA GLY A 89 23.87 3.40 42.58
C GLY A 89 25.04 2.61 42.03
N GLY A 90 26.26 3.18 42.07
CA GLY A 90 27.41 2.64 41.33
C GLY A 90 28.57 2.20 42.23
N GLN A 91 29.41 1.30 41.70
CA GLN A 91 30.77 1.03 42.16
C GLN A 91 31.67 0.63 40.98
N THR A 92 32.99 0.58 41.20
CA THR A 92 34.02 0.71 40.14
C THR A 92 34.90 -0.53 39.96
N ALA A 93 35.39 -0.72 38.73
CA ALA A 93 36.44 -1.70 38.33
C ALA A 93 35.97 -3.18 38.34
N VAL A 94 36.61 -4.14 37.66
CA VAL A 94 38.00 -4.24 37.18
C VAL A 94 38.11 -4.72 35.72
N ARG A 95 39.17 -4.29 35.04
CA ARG A 95 39.61 -4.68 33.69
C ARG A 95 40.33 -6.04 33.70
N GLN A 96 40.02 -6.96 32.79
CA GLN A 96 40.90 -8.08 32.46
C GLN A 96 40.96 -8.34 30.96
N GLN A 97 42.12 -8.80 30.48
CA GLN A 97 42.39 -9.12 29.07
C GLN A 97 42.41 -10.64 28.89
N GLY A 98 41.92 -11.13 27.74
CA GLY A 98 42.08 -12.52 27.30
C GLY A 98 42.16 -12.57 25.78
N ASP A 99 43.36 -12.83 25.25
CA ASP A 99 43.66 -12.95 23.81
C ASP A 99 44.04 -14.41 23.48
N ALA A 100 43.42 -15.00 22.45
CA ALA A 100 43.45 -16.44 22.18
C ALA A 100 43.37 -16.84 20.68
N ARG A 101 44.26 -16.25 19.85
CA ARG A 101 44.92 -16.85 18.67
C ARG A 101 44.33 -18.13 18.00
N ARG A 102 43.69 -17.95 16.84
CA ARG A 102 44.05 -18.53 15.51
C ARG A 102 44.49 -20.02 15.39
N VAL A 103 43.60 -20.87 14.84
CA VAL A 103 43.86 -22.06 13.98
C VAL A 103 42.65 -22.19 13.03
N VAL A 104 42.71 -21.97 11.70
CA VAL A 104 43.21 -22.79 10.57
C VAL A 104 42.42 -24.09 10.31
N SER A 105 41.88 -24.23 9.08
CA SER A 105 41.04 -25.34 8.60
C SER A 105 41.83 -26.50 7.98
N PRO A 106 41.22 -27.69 7.79
CA PRO A 106 41.54 -28.65 6.74
C PRO A 106 40.48 -28.69 5.61
N VAL A 107 40.70 -29.55 4.60
CA VAL A 107 40.12 -29.43 3.25
C VAL A 107 39.59 -30.77 2.71
N LEU A 108 38.49 -30.73 1.94
CA LEU A 108 37.91 -31.75 1.02
C LEU A 108 37.51 -33.15 1.52
N GLN A 109 36.25 -33.52 1.26
CA GLN A 109 35.93 -34.73 0.47
C GLN A 109 34.54 -34.62 -0.20
N SER A 110 34.22 -35.52 -1.14
CA SER A 110 33.00 -35.51 -1.96
C SER A 110 32.60 -36.94 -2.41
N LEU A 111 31.47 -37.06 -3.16
CA LEU A 111 30.76 -38.30 -3.58
C LEU A 111 29.78 -38.84 -2.50
N GLN A 112 28.58 -39.37 -2.80
CA GLN A 112 27.72 -39.41 -4.02
C GLN A 112 26.22 -39.63 -3.62
N PRO A 113 25.22 -39.78 -4.53
CA PRO A 113 23.82 -39.47 -4.20
C PRO A 113 23.00 -40.63 -3.58
N GLY A 114 21.87 -40.27 -2.95
CA GLY A 114 20.79 -41.19 -2.61
C GLY A 114 19.49 -40.84 -3.35
N HIS A 115 18.99 -41.75 -4.18
CA HIS A 115 17.59 -41.72 -4.62
C HIS A 115 16.69 -42.17 -3.48
N HIS A 116 15.51 -41.57 -3.34
CA HIS A 116 14.31 -42.29 -2.90
C HIS A 116 13.03 -41.59 -3.32
N ASP A 117 12.24 -42.24 -4.18
CA ASP A 117 10.80 -41.99 -4.27
C ASP A 117 10.10 -42.38 -2.98
N ILE A 118 9.00 -41.68 -2.66
CA ILE A 118 7.74 -42.25 -2.18
C ILE A 118 6.63 -41.22 -2.34
N GLU A 119 5.57 -41.58 -3.06
CA GLU A 119 4.33 -40.80 -3.06
C GLU A 119 3.67 -40.86 -1.67
N ARG A 120 3.21 -39.72 -1.16
CA ARG A 120 2.07 -39.70 -0.21
C ARG A 120 1.36 -38.35 -0.19
N ARG A 121 0.15 -38.34 -0.77
CA ARG A 121 -0.83 -37.27 -0.58
C ARG A 121 -1.14 -37.13 0.91
N LEU A 122 -0.92 -35.95 1.49
CA LEU A 122 -1.49 -35.55 2.76
C LEU A 122 -2.61 -34.53 2.52
N ARG A 123 -3.67 -34.63 3.31
CA ARG A 123 -4.79 -33.68 3.28
C ARG A 123 -4.45 -32.48 4.19
N PRO A 124 -4.95 -31.27 3.90
CA PRO A 124 -4.92 -30.20 4.90
C PRO A 124 -5.67 -30.66 6.16
N TYR A 125 -5.11 -30.34 7.33
CA TYR A 125 -5.67 -30.68 8.63
C TYR A 125 -6.17 -29.39 9.30
N VAL A 126 -7.47 -29.33 9.56
CA VAL A 126 -8.15 -28.17 10.14
C VAL A 126 -7.91 -28.13 11.66
N SER A 127 -7.56 -26.95 12.18
CA SER A 127 -7.42 -26.70 13.62
C SER A 127 -8.55 -25.81 14.15
N HIS A 128 -9.70 -26.41 14.44
CA HIS A 128 -10.67 -25.75 15.32
C HIS A 128 -10.12 -25.67 16.75
N ASP A 129 -9.89 -24.46 17.25
CA ASP A 129 -10.08 -24.16 18.67
C ASP A 129 -10.88 -22.85 18.83
N SER A 130 -12.08 -22.96 19.40
CA SER A 130 -13.01 -21.86 19.68
C SER A 130 -13.61 -22.05 21.06
N ALA A 131 -12.76 -22.26 22.06
CA ALA A 131 -13.17 -22.60 23.42
C ALA A 131 -13.72 -21.41 24.25
N HIS A 132 -14.95 -20.96 23.97
CA HIS A 132 -15.78 -20.24 24.95
C HIS A 132 -17.30 -20.43 24.72
N GLU A 133 -17.90 -21.45 25.35
CA GLU A 133 -19.36 -21.55 25.50
C GLU A 133 -19.89 -20.60 26.60
N PRO A 134 -21.05 -19.94 26.39
CA PRO A 134 -21.77 -19.22 27.43
C PRO A 134 -22.83 -20.11 28.12
N GLN A 135 -23.02 -19.97 29.43
CA GLN A 135 -24.24 -20.45 30.11
C GLN A 135 -24.95 -19.36 30.95
N PRO A 136 -26.29 -19.42 31.10
CA PRO A 136 -27.10 -18.26 31.46
C PRO A 136 -27.62 -18.26 32.90
N THR A 137 -27.82 -17.08 33.50
CA THR A 137 -28.60 -16.94 34.74
C THR A 137 -29.52 -15.71 34.79
N GLY A 138 -30.77 -15.96 35.17
CA GLY A 138 -31.53 -15.12 36.12
C GLY A 138 -31.91 -13.69 35.74
N ARG A 139 -33.16 -13.50 35.27
CA ARG A 139 -33.90 -12.25 35.53
C ARG A 139 -34.05 -12.02 37.04
N SER A 140 -33.86 -10.79 37.50
CA SER A 140 -34.61 -10.25 38.63
C SER A 140 -34.82 -8.74 38.46
N THR A 141 -35.96 -8.22 38.93
CA THR A 141 -36.41 -6.83 38.71
C THR A 141 -36.67 -6.12 40.02
N VAL A 142 -36.07 -4.94 40.23
CA VAL A 142 -36.45 -4.00 41.30
C VAL A 142 -36.50 -2.58 40.73
N LYS A 143 -37.49 -1.78 41.17
CA LYS A 143 -37.65 -0.35 40.83
C LYS A 143 -37.44 0.53 42.06
N SER A 144 -36.53 1.49 41.98
CA SER A 144 -36.53 2.80 42.66
C SER A 144 -35.24 3.55 42.26
N GLY A 145 -35.12 4.87 42.40
CA GLY A 145 -36.06 5.92 42.77
C GLY A 145 -35.32 7.27 42.73
N ALA A 146 -35.97 8.37 42.32
CA ALA A 146 -35.28 9.64 42.10
C ALA A 146 -35.12 10.46 43.40
N ALA A 147 -33.91 11.01 43.65
CA ALA A 147 -33.69 12.09 44.62
C ALA A 147 -32.38 12.88 44.35
N CYS A 148 -32.53 14.15 43.99
CA CYS A 148 -31.70 15.24 44.51
C CYS A 148 -32.42 15.80 45.77
N PRO A 149 -31.84 16.64 46.66
CA PRO A 149 -31.03 17.83 46.32
C PRO A 149 -29.98 18.29 47.38
N ILE A 150 -29.52 19.56 47.28
CA ILE A 150 -28.80 20.40 48.28
C ILE A 150 -27.34 19.93 48.55
N SER A 151 -26.24 20.66 48.29
CA SER A 151 -25.86 22.10 48.34
C SER A 151 -25.25 22.53 49.68
N GLU A 152 -23.96 22.92 49.70
CA GLU A 152 -23.44 24.17 50.29
C GLU A 152 -21.90 24.36 50.11
N ILE A 153 -21.53 25.58 49.67
CA ILE A 153 -20.49 26.50 50.19
C ILE A 153 -19.04 26.02 50.36
N LEU A 154 -18.14 26.54 49.50
CA LEU A 154 -17.01 27.40 49.93
C LEU A 154 -16.32 28.13 48.75
N GLY A 155 -15.76 29.29 49.04
CA GLY A 155 -14.93 30.14 48.15
C GLY A 155 -14.70 31.50 48.82
N PRO A 156 -14.10 32.51 48.17
CA PRO A 156 -13.31 32.50 46.93
C PRO A 156 -11.88 33.06 47.14
N PHE A 157 -11.07 33.19 46.09
CA PHE A 157 -9.94 34.13 46.08
C PHE A 157 -9.87 34.96 44.80
N ARG A 158 -9.74 36.29 44.96
CA ARG A 158 -9.37 37.26 43.92
C ARG A 158 -7.88 37.59 44.11
N ALA A 159 -7.00 37.57 43.11
CA ALA A 159 -6.94 38.35 41.86
C ALA A 159 -6.45 39.80 42.06
N HIS A 160 -5.28 40.12 41.46
CA HIS A 160 -4.80 41.50 41.27
C HIS A 160 -3.80 41.62 40.09
N PRO A 161 -4.16 42.34 39.01
CA PRO A 161 -3.23 42.93 38.05
C PRO A 161 -3.11 44.47 38.25
N ARG A 162 -2.09 45.12 37.68
CA ARG A 162 -2.04 46.60 37.54
C ARG A 162 -1.39 47.08 36.22
N PRO A 163 -1.69 48.32 35.74
CA PRO A 163 -1.62 48.65 34.31
C PRO A 163 -0.93 49.98 33.92
N VAL A 164 -0.62 50.15 32.62
CA VAL A 164 -0.48 51.46 31.92
C VAL A 164 -0.98 51.30 30.46
N ARG A 165 -1.19 52.37 29.67
CA ARG A 165 -2.44 53.15 29.48
C ARG A 165 -2.26 54.07 28.25
N GLY A 166 -3.29 54.26 27.41
CA GLY A 166 -3.27 55.20 26.27
C GLY A 166 -3.46 54.50 24.90
N ALA A 167 -4.53 54.62 24.09
CA ALA A 167 -5.83 55.32 24.08
C ALA A 167 -6.00 56.33 22.92
N SER A 168 -6.78 55.97 21.88
CA SER A 168 -7.50 56.89 20.98
C SER A 168 -8.55 56.17 20.13
N GLU A 169 -9.80 56.61 20.22
CA GLU A 169 -11.00 56.26 19.43
C GLU A 169 -12.03 57.43 19.63
N PRO A 170 -13.20 57.54 18.96
CA PRO A 170 -13.79 56.71 17.91
C PRO A 170 -14.36 57.50 16.70
N SER A 171 -14.99 56.80 15.73
CA SER A 171 -16.06 57.35 14.86
C SER A 171 -17.04 56.25 14.42
N ALA A 172 -18.32 56.58 14.21
CA ALA A 172 -19.41 55.59 14.27
C ALA A 172 -20.07 55.16 12.94
N GLN A 173 -20.83 54.06 13.07
CA GLN A 173 -21.84 53.44 12.18
C GLN A 173 -22.89 54.40 11.56
N PRO A 174 -23.68 54.01 10.52
CA PRO A 174 -24.58 52.84 10.55
C PRO A 174 -24.89 52.09 9.22
N CYS A 175 -25.79 51.10 9.32
CA CYS A 175 -26.17 50.12 8.30
C CYS A 175 -27.37 50.53 7.40
N GLY A 176 -27.46 49.90 6.22
CA GLY A 176 -28.69 49.76 5.40
C GLY A 176 -28.45 48.70 4.31
N ARG A 177 -29.03 47.49 4.41
CA ARG A 177 -30.40 47.05 4.06
C ARG A 177 -30.54 46.68 2.57
N VAL A 178 -31.01 45.44 2.34
CA VAL A 178 -31.27 44.82 1.03
C VAL A 178 -32.76 44.90 0.69
N GLU A 179 -33.09 45.10 -0.60
CA GLU A 179 -34.18 44.45 -1.40
C GLU A 179 -34.44 45.23 -2.71
N GLY A 180 -34.84 44.54 -3.80
CA GLY A 180 -35.28 45.23 -5.04
C GLY A 180 -34.97 44.53 -6.39
N LEU A 181 -35.60 43.39 -6.67
CA LEU A 181 -35.80 42.89 -8.06
C LEU A 181 -36.96 43.66 -8.73
N PRO A 182 -37.00 43.87 -10.06
CA PRO A 182 -37.62 42.83 -10.92
C PRO A 182 -37.19 42.73 -12.42
N ALA A 183 -37.41 41.51 -12.94
CA ALA A 183 -37.97 41.15 -14.27
C ALA A 183 -37.32 41.55 -15.62
N GLU A 184 -36.96 40.50 -16.37
CA GLU A 184 -37.08 40.27 -17.83
C GLU A 184 -37.18 41.42 -18.86
N ARG A 185 -36.41 41.26 -19.96
CA ARG A 185 -37.03 41.20 -21.31
C ARG A 185 -36.24 40.39 -22.35
N ARG A 186 -36.95 39.52 -23.08
CA ARG A 186 -36.46 38.82 -24.28
C ARG A 186 -36.53 39.71 -25.54
N LYS A 187 -35.56 39.60 -26.48
CA LYS A 187 -35.74 39.09 -27.87
C LYS A 187 -34.65 39.51 -28.90
N ARG A 188 -34.22 38.52 -29.71
CA ARG A 188 -33.98 38.55 -31.18
C ARG A 188 -32.80 39.33 -31.82
N THR A 189 -31.88 38.54 -32.39
CA THR A 189 -31.25 38.65 -33.74
C THR A 189 -32.32 38.56 -34.88
N PRO A 190 -32.07 38.87 -36.20
CA PRO A 190 -30.87 38.52 -37.00
C PRO A 190 -30.47 39.47 -38.19
N GLY A 191 -29.51 39.02 -39.04
CA GLY A 191 -29.09 39.59 -40.35
C GLY A 191 -27.56 39.78 -40.44
N ASP A 192 -26.76 39.04 -41.24
CA ASP A 192 -26.54 39.09 -42.71
C ASP A 192 -25.92 40.42 -43.24
N THR A 193 -24.98 40.47 -44.20
CA THR A 193 -24.57 39.47 -45.24
C THR A 193 -23.09 39.62 -45.70
N GLN A 194 -22.57 38.56 -46.33
CA GLN A 194 -21.54 38.38 -47.40
C GLN A 194 -20.96 39.61 -48.22
N VAL A 195 -19.86 39.61 -49.03
CA VAL A 195 -19.09 38.53 -49.76
C VAL A 195 -17.74 38.95 -50.44
N LYS A 196 -16.73 38.03 -50.54
CA LYS A 196 -15.61 37.85 -51.56
C LYS A 196 -14.71 39.07 -51.98
N ARG A 197 -13.62 39.01 -52.79
CA ARG A 197 -12.93 37.94 -53.57
C ARG A 197 -11.40 38.16 -53.75
N ARG A 198 -10.69 37.04 -54.00
CA ARG A 198 -9.26 36.77 -54.31
C ARG A 198 -8.63 37.51 -55.52
N HIS A 199 -7.29 37.51 -55.64
CA HIS A 199 -6.40 36.85 -56.67
C HIS A 199 -4.92 37.22 -56.34
N ARG A 200 -3.86 36.37 -56.33
CA ARG A 200 -3.19 35.43 -57.30
C ARG A 200 -2.43 36.13 -58.46
N THR A 201 -1.19 35.79 -58.85
CA THR A 201 -0.23 34.72 -58.38
C THR A 201 1.14 35.30 -57.93
N VAL A 202 2.39 35.04 -58.39
CA VAL A 202 3.05 34.29 -59.51
C VAL A 202 4.40 33.64 -59.02
N LEU A 203 5.42 33.39 -59.87
CA LEU A 203 6.71 32.69 -59.57
C LEU A 203 7.95 33.47 -60.10
N ALA A 204 9.14 33.15 -59.57
CA ALA A 204 10.43 33.19 -60.26
C ALA A 204 11.41 32.13 -59.66
N THR A 205 12.41 31.67 -60.43
CA THR A 205 13.26 30.51 -60.08
C THR A 205 14.75 30.82 -60.31
N ALA A 206 15.65 30.29 -59.47
CA ALA A 206 17.09 30.23 -59.73
C ALA A 206 17.73 28.99 -59.05
N VAL A 207 18.83 28.48 -59.61
CA VAL A 207 19.58 27.32 -59.10
C VAL A 207 21.07 27.65 -59.04
N ALA A 208 21.73 27.30 -57.93
CA ALA A 208 23.18 27.23 -57.80
C ALA A 208 23.53 26.13 -56.78
N ALA A 209 24.68 25.47 -56.93
CA ALA A 209 25.08 24.35 -56.09
C ALA A 209 26.58 24.43 -55.71
N THR A 210 26.87 24.32 -54.42
CA THR A 210 28.23 24.16 -53.84
C THR A 210 28.14 23.40 -52.53
N LEU A 211 29.07 22.48 -52.27
CA LEU A 211 29.16 21.71 -51.03
C LEU A 211 29.97 22.45 -49.95
N ALA A 212 29.44 22.53 -48.73
CA ALA A 212 30.20 22.63 -47.48
C ALA A 212 29.28 22.26 -46.29
N GLY A 213 29.84 21.71 -45.21
CA GLY A 213 29.08 21.31 -44.02
C GLY A 213 28.94 22.42 -42.97
N GLY A 214 27.93 22.31 -42.10
CA GLY A 214 27.68 23.24 -40.99
C GLY A 214 26.27 23.08 -40.42
N LEU A 215 26.09 22.20 -39.43
CA LEU A 215 24.78 21.89 -38.85
C LEU A 215 24.40 22.88 -37.73
N THR A 216 23.60 23.89 -38.05
CA THR A 216 23.03 24.81 -37.03
C THR A 216 21.65 25.35 -37.40
N VAL A 217 20.82 25.56 -36.37
CA VAL A 217 19.55 26.34 -36.33
C VAL A 217 18.28 25.68 -36.87
N GLY A 218 17.36 25.38 -35.94
CA GLY A 218 15.98 25.87 -35.99
C GLY A 218 14.96 25.17 -36.89
N LEU A 219 14.09 24.35 -36.27
CA LEU A 219 12.82 23.95 -36.86
C LEU A 219 11.66 24.68 -36.16
N SER A 220 11.01 25.59 -36.88
CA SER A 220 9.70 26.15 -36.55
C SER A 220 8.68 25.68 -37.58
N GLY A 221 7.84 24.72 -37.18
CA GLY A 221 6.80 24.12 -38.01
C GLY A 221 5.77 23.41 -37.11
N PRO A 222 4.48 23.35 -37.48
CA PRO A 222 3.42 22.97 -36.57
C PRO A 222 3.37 21.46 -36.31
N ALA A 223 3.16 21.08 -35.05
CA ALA A 223 2.82 19.71 -34.68
C ALA A 223 1.40 19.38 -35.17
N THR A 224 1.29 18.57 -36.23
CA THR A 224 0.05 17.91 -36.61
C THR A 224 -0.21 16.73 -35.67
N ALA A 225 -1.29 16.79 -34.88
CA ALA A 225 -1.67 15.70 -33.99
C ALA A 225 -1.96 14.41 -34.79
N ALA A 226 -1.34 13.31 -34.38
CA ALA A 226 -1.59 11.98 -34.93
C ALA A 226 -2.78 11.33 -34.21
N GLY A 227 -3.96 11.37 -34.83
CA GLY A 227 -5.13 10.60 -34.39
C GLY A 227 -4.97 9.11 -34.69
N SER A 228 -5.60 8.27 -33.88
CA SER A 228 -5.51 6.81 -33.97
C SER A 228 -6.11 6.24 -35.27
N GLY A 229 -5.43 5.25 -35.85
CA GLY A 229 -5.89 4.50 -37.03
C GLY A 229 -5.14 3.18 -37.17
N THR A 230 -5.86 2.07 -37.29
CA THR A 230 -5.30 0.72 -37.27
C THR A 230 -4.76 0.26 -38.64
N THR A 231 -3.48 -0.11 -38.69
CA THR A 231 -2.92 -1.00 -39.73
C THR A 231 -1.87 -1.93 -39.13
N THR A 232 -1.73 -3.12 -39.69
CA THR A 232 -0.77 -4.14 -39.24
C THR A 232 0.63 -3.86 -39.75
N GLY A 233 1.60 -3.78 -38.85
CA GLY A 233 3.03 -3.70 -39.16
C GLY A 233 3.85 -4.17 -37.97
N SER A 234 4.97 -4.84 -38.22
CA SER A 234 5.87 -5.30 -37.15
C SER A 234 6.65 -4.10 -36.61
N GLY A 235 6.14 -3.50 -35.54
CA GLY A 235 6.90 -2.65 -34.63
C GLY A 235 7.29 -3.46 -33.40
N ALA A 236 8.47 -3.21 -32.84
CA ALA A 236 8.79 -3.69 -31.51
C ALA A 236 7.77 -3.10 -30.52
N VAL A 237 7.21 -3.93 -29.65
CA VAL A 237 6.45 -3.45 -28.49
C VAL A 237 7.40 -2.53 -27.72
N ALA A 238 6.99 -1.30 -27.45
CA ALA A 238 7.76 -0.45 -26.54
C ALA A 238 7.79 -1.17 -25.18
N ALA A 239 8.97 -1.60 -24.74
CA ALA A 239 9.11 -2.39 -23.52
C ALA A 239 8.42 -1.63 -22.38
N LYS A 240 7.54 -2.34 -21.65
CA LYS A 240 6.84 -1.85 -20.45
C LYS A 240 7.93 -1.47 -19.46
N ARG A 241 8.29 -0.17 -19.40
CA ARG A 241 9.35 0.31 -18.49
C ARG A 241 9.02 -0.15 -17.07
N PRO A 242 10.02 -0.53 -16.27
CA PRO A 242 9.80 -0.84 -14.86
C PRO A 242 9.02 0.27 -14.17
N LEU A 243 8.20 -0.10 -13.18
CA LEU A 243 7.40 0.86 -12.39
C LEU A 243 8.27 1.95 -11.72
N THR A 244 9.56 1.67 -11.54
CA THR A 244 10.58 2.61 -11.07
C THR A 244 11.95 2.15 -11.56
N ASP A 245 12.69 3.11 -12.13
CA ASP A 245 14.06 2.98 -12.59
C ASP A 245 14.72 4.36 -12.38
N PHE A 246 15.41 4.55 -11.25
CA PHE A 246 16.05 5.83 -10.89
C PHE A 246 17.39 6.02 -11.61
N ASN A 247 17.93 4.95 -12.20
CA ASN A 247 19.29 4.90 -12.75
C ASN A 247 19.30 4.87 -14.30
N GLY A 248 18.19 4.46 -14.92
CA GLY A 248 17.94 4.39 -16.35
C GLY A 248 18.56 3.20 -17.07
N ASP A 249 18.99 2.15 -16.36
CA ASP A 249 19.54 0.93 -16.97
C ASP A 249 18.48 -0.09 -17.40
N GLY A 250 17.19 0.18 -17.14
CA GLY A 250 16.07 -0.60 -17.63
C GLY A 250 15.72 -1.82 -16.78
N TYR A 251 16.26 -1.93 -15.56
CA TYR A 251 15.83 -2.88 -14.54
C TYR A 251 15.00 -2.15 -13.47
N GLY A 252 14.15 -2.87 -12.74
CA GLY A 252 13.41 -2.28 -11.63
C GLY A 252 14.30 -1.93 -10.45
N ASP A 253 14.17 -0.68 -9.98
CA ASP A 253 14.75 -0.22 -8.73
C ASP A 253 13.67 -0.14 -7.64
N PHE A 254 14.07 -0.16 -6.36
CA PHE A 254 13.13 0.10 -5.27
C PHE A 254 13.74 0.86 -4.08
N ALA A 255 12.94 1.75 -3.48
CA ALA A 255 13.26 2.41 -2.22
C ALA A 255 12.74 1.63 -0.99
N VAL A 256 13.61 1.46 0.00
CA VAL A 256 13.31 0.97 1.34
C VAL A 256 13.63 2.05 2.36
N THR A 257 12.78 2.24 3.35
CA THR A 257 12.98 3.26 4.40
C THR A 257 13.24 2.63 5.77
N ALA A 258 13.81 3.45 6.65
CA ALA A 258 14.00 3.17 8.06
C ALA A 258 13.70 4.47 8.85
N PRO A 259 12.41 4.87 8.98
CA PRO A 259 12.03 6.19 9.49
C PRO A 259 12.46 6.41 10.95
N ALA A 260 12.61 5.35 11.75
CA ALA A 260 13.07 5.44 13.13
C ALA A 260 14.61 5.40 13.30
N ALA A 261 15.38 5.39 12.19
CA ALA A 261 16.83 5.28 12.20
C ALA A 261 17.55 6.32 13.07
N ARG A 262 18.75 5.95 13.52
CA ARG A 262 19.70 6.84 14.21
C ARG A 262 20.86 7.21 13.29
N LEU A 263 21.41 8.39 13.51
CA LEU A 263 22.59 8.88 12.80
C LEU A 263 23.37 9.83 13.71
N ASN A 264 24.69 9.69 13.80
CA ASN A 264 25.55 10.62 14.57
C ASN A 264 25.10 10.84 16.04
N GLY A 265 24.43 9.85 16.65
CA GLY A 265 23.86 9.93 18.01
C GLY A 265 22.47 10.56 18.13
N LYS A 266 21.92 11.10 17.05
CA LYS A 266 20.53 11.59 16.94
C LYS A 266 19.53 10.42 16.87
N TRP A 267 18.26 10.63 17.22
CA TRP A 267 17.22 9.58 17.28
C TRP A 267 16.00 9.88 16.41
N ARG A 268 15.37 8.83 15.84
CA ARG A 268 14.22 8.91 14.91
C ARG A 268 14.42 9.94 13.78
N VAL A 269 15.64 10.02 13.24
CA VAL A 269 15.96 10.98 12.16
C VAL A 269 15.47 10.48 10.80
N GLY A 270 15.46 9.16 10.62
CA GLY A 270 15.06 8.52 9.38
C GLY A 270 16.19 8.34 8.37
N ALA A 271 16.02 7.35 7.49
CA ALA A 271 16.95 7.02 6.42
C ALA A 271 16.21 6.31 5.27
N VAL A 272 16.75 6.46 4.06
CA VAL A 272 16.23 5.80 2.86
C VAL A 272 17.38 5.11 2.12
N THR A 273 17.17 3.86 1.71
CA THR A 273 18.07 3.12 0.81
C THR A 273 17.31 2.82 -0.47
N VAL A 274 17.84 3.27 -1.60
CA VAL A 274 17.48 2.72 -2.91
C VAL A 274 18.41 1.56 -3.23
N LEU A 275 17.83 0.41 -3.58
CA LEU A 275 18.57 -0.71 -4.18
C LEU A 275 18.30 -0.72 -5.69
N TYR A 276 19.36 -0.88 -6.47
CA TYR A 276 19.28 -0.85 -7.93
C TYR A 276 19.16 -2.27 -8.51
N GLY A 277 18.28 -2.43 -9.50
CA GLY A 277 18.03 -3.69 -10.21
C GLY A 277 19.21 -4.16 -11.06
N SER A 278 19.11 -5.36 -11.62
CA SER A 278 20.03 -5.93 -12.61
C SER A 278 19.50 -7.27 -13.11
N ALA A 279 20.05 -7.84 -14.20
CA ALA A 279 19.74 -9.21 -14.66
C ALA A 279 20.14 -10.36 -13.68
N GLN A 280 20.39 -10.05 -12.41
CA GLN A 280 20.55 -10.98 -11.27
C GLN A 280 19.67 -10.54 -10.08
N GLY A 281 18.62 -9.75 -10.33
CA GLY A 281 17.84 -9.01 -9.35
C GLY A 281 18.62 -7.85 -8.71
N ALA A 282 18.11 -7.35 -7.58
CA ALA A 282 18.79 -6.35 -6.78
C ALA A 282 20.08 -6.89 -6.11
N SER A 283 20.87 -6.00 -5.52
CA SER A 283 21.96 -6.41 -4.61
C SER A 283 22.32 -5.32 -3.59
N ALA A 284 22.81 -5.71 -2.41
CA ALA A 284 23.28 -4.76 -1.42
C ALA A 284 24.52 -3.95 -1.88
N ALA A 285 25.25 -4.44 -2.90
CA ALA A 285 26.38 -3.73 -3.49
C ALA A 285 25.96 -2.61 -4.46
N ARG A 286 24.84 -2.79 -5.17
CA ARG A 286 24.25 -1.77 -6.05
C ARG A 286 23.17 -0.98 -5.29
N ARG A 287 23.56 0.06 -4.56
CA ARG A 287 22.63 0.87 -3.75
C ARG A 287 23.06 2.34 -3.61
N THR A 288 22.11 3.19 -3.20
CA THR A 288 22.38 4.51 -2.61
C THR A 288 21.67 4.62 -1.26
N THR A 289 22.41 4.97 -0.21
CA THR A 289 21.88 5.22 1.15
C THR A 289 21.83 6.74 1.39
N ILE A 290 20.70 7.25 1.89
CA ILE A 290 20.33 8.68 1.91
C ILE A 290 19.83 9.07 3.29
N THR A 291 20.29 10.22 3.79
CA THR A 291 19.86 10.90 5.03
C THR A 291 20.02 12.41 4.84
N GLN A 292 19.41 13.25 5.69
CA GLN A 292 19.58 14.72 5.60
C GLN A 292 20.99 15.23 5.97
N ASP A 293 21.83 14.44 6.63
CA ASP A 293 23.26 14.80 6.86
C ASP A 293 24.14 14.56 5.60
N ALA A 294 23.58 14.05 4.49
CA ALA A 294 24.34 13.84 3.25
C ALA A 294 24.55 15.16 2.49
N SER A 295 25.79 15.46 2.10
CA SER A 295 26.20 16.80 1.61
C SER A 295 25.61 17.30 0.28
N TRP A 296 24.77 16.48 -0.38
CA TRP A 296 24.01 16.82 -1.59
C TRP A 296 22.49 16.90 -1.34
N VAL A 297 22.07 16.64 -0.10
CA VAL A 297 20.70 16.70 0.41
C VAL A 297 20.56 18.02 1.18
N PRO A 298 19.58 18.90 0.85
CA PRO A 298 19.37 20.13 1.60
C PRO A 298 18.88 19.87 3.04
N GLY A 299 19.24 20.78 3.95
CA GLY A 299 18.90 20.67 5.38
C GLY A 299 20.04 20.06 6.20
N ALA A 300 19.67 19.45 7.33
CA ALA A 300 20.50 18.60 8.18
C ALA A 300 19.56 17.68 8.95
N ALA A 301 20.02 16.52 9.43
CA ALA A 301 19.18 15.69 10.30
C ALA A 301 19.09 16.30 11.71
N GLU A 302 17.92 16.31 12.34
CA GLU A 302 17.71 16.73 13.72
C GLU A 302 17.21 15.55 14.58
N ASN A 303 16.29 15.72 15.53
CA ASN A 303 15.85 14.65 16.43
C ASN A 303 14.35 14.43 16.35
N GLY A 304 13.94 13.44 15.57
CA GLY A 304 12.55 13.00 15.46
C GLY A 304 11.86 13.35 14.14
N ASP A 305 12.59 13.87 13.15
CA ASP A 305 12.08 14.43 11.88
C ASP A 305 11.42 13.38 10.96
N LEU A 306 11.86 12.12 11.09
CA LEU A 306 11.40 10.92 10.37
C LEU A 306 11.55 11.00 8.84
N PHE A 307 12.74 11.29 8.35
CA PHE A 307 13.10 11.22 6.93
C PHE A 307 12.75 9.85 6.32
N GLY A 308 11.83 9.83 5.35
CA GLY A 308 11.32 8.59 4.75
C GLY A 308 10.00 8.08 5.33
N ALA A 309 9.37 8.79 6.28
CA ALA A 309 8.04 8.43 6.80
C ALA A 309 6.93 8.37 5.73
N ALA A 310 7.14 9.07 4.61
CA ALA A 310 6.39 8.89 3.37
C ALA A 310 7.37 8.98 2.19
N THR A 311 7.16 8.17 1.15
CA THR A 311 7.94 8.24 -0.09
C THR A 311 7.04 7.98 -1.30
N THR A 312 7.31 8.65 -2.42
CA THR A 312 6.68 8.32 -3.71
C THR A 312 7.67 8.56 -4.85
N ALA A 313 7.52 7.82 -5.95
CA ALA A 313 8.47 7.84 -7.07
C ALA A 313 7.78 8.19 -8.39
N GLY A 314 8.50 8.88 -9.27
CA GLY A 314 8.05 9.29 -10.61
C GLY A 314 9.01 10.28 -11.25
N ASP A 315 8.90 10.51 -12.55
CA ASP A 315 9.77 11.45 -13.30
C ASP A 315 9.18 12.87 -13.21
N PHE A 316 9.63 13.68 -12.22
CA PHE A 316 9.00 14.96 -11.91
C PHE A 316 9.51 16.09 -12.80
N ASP A 317 10.78 16.10 -13.22
CA ASP A 317 11.28 17.13 -14.16
C ASP A 317 11.04 16.81 -15.64
N HIS A 318 10.71 15.54 -15.95
CA HIS A 318 10.51 14.97 -17.29
C HIS A 318 11.83 14.87 -18.08
N ASP A 319 12.87 14.30 -17.48
CA ASP A 319 14.15 14.00 -18.14
C ASP A 319 14.33 12.53 -18.56
N GLY A 320 13.44 11.63 -18.12
CA GLY A 320 13.41 10.22 -18.48
C GLY A 320 14.03 9.26 -17.44
N TYR A 321 14.49 9.76 -16.29
CA TYR A 321 14.84 8.95 -15.12
C TYR A 321 13.73 9.04 -14.06
N THR A 322 13.60 8.04 -13.18
CA THR A 322 12.67 8.16 -12.05
C THR A 322 13.33 8.99 -10.95
N ASP A 323 12.57 9.88 -10.31
CA ASP A 323 12.97 10.59 -9.09
C ASP A 323 12.31 9.97 -7.85
N LEU A 324 12.82 10.29 -6.67
CA LEU A 324 12.21 9.92 -5.39
C LEU A 324 11.82 11.17 -4.59
N ALA A 325 10.52 11.38 -4.36
CA ALA A 325 10.03 12.35 -3.39
C ALA A 325 9.98 11.71 -1.99
N VAL A 326 10.59 12.38 -1.01
CA VAL A 326 10.72 11.93 0.37
C VAL A 326 10.11 12.96 1.32
N GLY A 327 9.20 12.49 2.18
CA GLY A 327 8.57 13.26 3.25
C GLY A 327 9.32 13.11 4.56
N THR A 328 9.48 14.24 5.26
CA THR A 328 10.12 14.38 6.57
C THR A 328 9.17 15.19 7.46
N PRO A 329 8.08 14.59 7.94
CA PRO A 329 6.89 15.32 8.38
C PRO A 329 7.03 16.00 9.74
N LEU A 330 8.11 15.74 10.48
CA LEU A 330 8.35 16.38 11.79
C LEU A 330 9.55 17.34 11.77
N GLU A 331 10.09 17.69 10.58
CA GLU A 331 11.13 18.71 10.39
C GLU A 331 10.75 20.06 11.02
N ASP A 332 11.68 20.68 11.74
CA ASP A 332 11.59 22.06 12.23
C ASP A 332 12.03 23.05 11.13
N VAL A 333 11.08 23.64 10.40
CA VAL A 333 11.35 24.50 9.25
C VAL A 333 11.57 25.95 9.70
N GLY A 334 12.79 26.25 10.15
CA GLY A 334 13.29 27.59 10.47
C GLY A 334 12.75 28.17 11.79
N THR A 335 11.46 28.46 11.85
CA THR A 335 10.72 28.73 13.11
C THR A 335 9.41 27.94 13.21
N ASP A 336 9.02 27.21 12.16
CA ASP A 336 7.87 26.32 12.17
C ASP A 336 8.29 24.95 12.74
N VAL A 337 8.14 24.80 14.06
CA VAL A 337 8.42 23.55 14.77
C VAL A 337 7.47 22.46 14.30
N ASN A 338 8.02 21.36 13.79
CA ASN A 338 7.32 20.25 13.16
C ASN A 338 6.44 20.70 11.97
N GLY A 339 6.87 21.74 11.25
CA GLY A 339 6.25 22.20 10.02
C GLY A 339 6.27 21.15 8.91
N GLY A 340 7.30 20.31 8.89
CA GLY A 340 7.46 19.21 7.94
C GLY A 340 8.05 19.63 6.59
N LEU A 341 8.68 18.68 5.90
CA LEU A 341 9.44 18.93 4.69
C LEU A 341 9.17 17.88 3.61
N VAL A 342 9.21 18.30 2.34
CA VAL A 342 9.31 17.39 1.20
C VAL A 342 10.57 17.73 0.41
N GLN A 343 11.33 16.70 0.05
CA GLN A 343 12.49 16.82 -0.81
C GLN A 343 12.33 15.86 -2.01
N ILE A 344 12.83 16.24 -3.17
CA ILE A 344 12.97 15.34 -4.32
C ILE A 344 14.44 15.03 -4.51
N MET A 345 14.79 13.75 -4.52
CA MET A 345 16.08 13.22 -4.94
C MET A 345 15.98 12.87 -6.41
N TRP A 346 16.81 13.50 -7.23
CA TRP A 346 16.68 13.45 -8.67
C TRP A 346 17.39 12.24 -9.29
N GLY A 347 16.73 11.59 -10.24
CA GLY A 347 17.25 10.52 -11.07
C GLY A 347 18.41 10.96 -11.97
N SER A 348 19.22 9.99 -12.40
CA SER A 348 20.31 10.19 -13.35
C SER A 348 20.93 8.84 -13.79
N PRO A 349 21.80 8.80 -14.83
CA PRO A 349 22.66 7.64 -15.17
C PRO A 349 23.59 7.10 -14.06
N LYS A 350 23.51 7.64 -12.84
CA LYS A 350 24.28 7.24 -11.66
C LYS A 350 23.36 6.95 -10.46
N GLY A 351 22.05 6.84 -10.70
CA GLY A 351 21.04 6.85 -9.66
C GLY A 351 20.91 8.22 -8.97
N LEU A 352 20.44 8.21 -7.73
CA LEU A 352 20.12 9.40 -6.95
C LEU A 352 21.40 10.08 -6.44
N THR A 353 21.73 11.26 -6.97
CA THR A 353 23.00 11.96 -6.70
C THR A 353 22.88 13.47 -6.45
N SER A 354 21.66 14.01 -6.45
CA SER A 354 21.36 15.41 -6.11
C SER A 354 19.93 15.50 -5.59
N ALA A 355 19.62 16.44 -4.68
CA ALA A 355 18.27 16.64 -4.17
C ALA A 355 17.86 18.12 -4.11
N THR A 356 16.56 18.38 -3.94
CA THR A 356 16.03 19.73 -3.79
C THR A 356 14.77 19.74 -2.92
N THR A 357 14.72 20.66 -1.96
CA THR A 357 13.53 20.93 -1.15
C THR A 357 12.41 21.52 -2.00
N ILE A 358 11.18 21.01 -1.81
CA ILE A 358 9.98 21.63 -2.34
C ILE A 358 9.54 22.73 -1.36
N PRO A 359 9.36 23.99 -1.80
CA PRO A 359 8.86 25.04 -0.94
C PRO A 359 7.45 24.70 -0.42
N ASP A 360 7.32 24.58 0.91
CA ASP A 360 6.03 24.49 1.57
C ASP A 360 5.17 25.72 1.22
N PRO A 361 3.90 25.54 0.76
CA PRO A 361 2.97 26.64 0.54
C PRO A 361 2.52 27.38 1.82
N ALA A 362 2.71 26.82 3.01
CA ALA A 362 2.21 27.36 4.27
C ALA A 362 3.23 27.29 5.46
N PRO A 363 4.45 27.85 5.35
CA PRO A 363 5.58 27.65 6.27
C PRO A 363 5.49 28.45 7.60
N ALA A 364 4.29 28.52 8.16
CA ALA A 364 3.96 29.03 9.48
C ALA A 364 2.64 28.39 10.00
N ALA A 365 2.30 27.20 9.52
CA ALA A 365 1.04 26.51 9.78
C ALA A 365 1.18 25.31 10.73
N HIS A 366 2.41 24.85 11.03
CA HIS A 366 2.66 23.63 11.79
C HIS A 366 1.91 22.41 11.21
N ASP A 367 1.79 22.33 9.87
CA ASP A 367 0.87 21.40 9.20
C ASP A 367 1.48 20.01 8.89
N ARG A 368 2.76 19.77 9.20
CA ARG A 368 3.48 18.53 8.87
C ARG A 368 3.42 18.23 7.37
N PHE A 369 3.83 19.20 6.57
CA PHE A 369 3.97 19.09 5.13
C PHE A 369 4.84 17.86 4.78
N GLY A 370 4.36 17.03 3.85
CA GLY A 370 5.00 15.74 3.53
C GLY A 370 4.55 14.55 4.37
N ALA A 371 3.54 14.68 5.24
CA ALA A 371 3.00 13.55 6.01
C ALA A 371 2.52 12.38 5.13
N SER A 372 1.97 12.65 3.95
CA SER A 372 1.72 11.62 2.93
C SER A 372 2.00 12.17 1.54
N LEU A 373 2.39 11.28 0.61
CA LEU A 373 2.79 11.62 -0.74
C LEU A 373 2.17 10.65 -1.75
N ALA A 374 1.84 11.11 -2.95
CA ALA A 374 1.58 10.26 -4.11
C ALA A 374 1.93 10.99 -5.42
N ALA A 375 2.45 10.26 -6.40
CA ALA A 375 2.83 10.76 -7.72
C ALA A 375 1.87 10.28 -8.82
N GLY A 376 1.71 11.06 -9.89
CA GLY A 376 0.94 10.70 -11.08
C GLY A 376 0.59 11.91 -11.93
N ASP A 377 0.17 11.73 -13.19
CA ASP A 377 -0.29 12.84 -14.03
C ASP A 377 -1.75 13.19 -13.69
N PHE A 378 -1.98 14.06 -12.70
CA PHE A 378 -3.32 14.40 -12.25
C PHE A 378 -4.04 15.40 -13.16
N ASP A 379 -3.33 16.08 -14.08
CA ASP A 379 -3.90 17.06 -15.01
C ASP A 379 -3.81 16.74 -16.52
N GLY A 380 -3.27 15.58 -16.86
CA GLY A 380 -3.27 14.99 -18.20
C GLY A 380 -2.41 15.78 -19.19
N ASP A 381 -1.27 16.31 -18.74
CA ASP A 381 -0.31 17.06 -19.58
C ASP A 381 0.99 16.30 -19.92
N GLY A 382 1.07 15.04 -19.49
CA GLY A 382 2.16 14.11 -19.77
C GLY A 382 3.32 14.18 -18.78
N ARG A 383 3.14 14.85 -17.63
CA ARG A 383 4.18 15.06 -16.60
C ARG A 383 3.75 14.45 -15.28
N THR A 384 4.71 14.01 -14.47
CA THR A 384 4.41 13.57 -13.12
C THR A 384 4.12 14.79 -12.24
N ASP A 385 2.92 14.83 -11.68
CA ASP A 385 2.55 15.75 -10.60
C ASP A 385 2.81 15.10 -9.24
N LEU A 386 2.98 15.91 -8.19
CA LEU A 386 3.14 15.46 -6.80
C LEU A 386 1.97 15.93 -5.94
N ALA A 387 1.26 14.99 -5.33
CA ALA A 387 0.27 15.22 -4.30
C ALA A 387 0.91 15.12 -2.92
N VAL A 388 0.67 16.12 -2.05
CA VAL A 388 1.21 16.19 -0.68
C VAL A 388 0.06 16.41 0.31
N GLY A 389 -0.08 15.49 1.26
CA GLY A 389 -1.03 15.57 2.36
C GLY A 389 -0.39 16.00 3.68
N THR A 390 -1.19 16.65 4.52
CA THR A 390 -0.76 17.29 5.78
C THR A 390 -1.45 16.66 7.01
N ASN A 391 -1.13 17.12 8.21
CA ASN A 391 -1.83 16.78 9.45
C ASN A 391 -3.26 17.35 9.53
N GLY A 392 -3.61 18.29 8.64
CA GLY A 392 -4.96 18.78 8.45
C GLY A 392 -5.73 18.00 7.37
N SER A 393 -6.85 18.55 6.92
CA SER A 393 -7.58 18.03 5.76
C SER A 393 -7.15 18.70 4.44
N THR A 394 -5.95 19.29 4.41
CA THR A 394 -5.38 20.01 3.28
C THR A 394 -4.58 19.07 2.39
N LEU A 395 -4.82 19.18 1.08
CA LEU A 395 -4.10 18.50 0.02
C LEU A 395 -3.48 19.56 -0.89
N TYR A 396 -2.16 19.57 -1.01
CA TYR A 396 -1.43 20.35 -2.00
C TYR A 396 -1.14 19.47 -3.22
N THR A 397 -1.20 20.05 -4.42
CA THR A 397 -0.83 19.37 -5.68
C THR A 397 0.07 20.26 -6.51
N PHE A 398 1.32 19.84 -6.64
CA PHE A 398 2.37 20.47 -7.42
C PHE A 398 2.34 19.84 -8.81
N ARG A 399 1.99 20.62 -9.83
CA ARG A 399 1.58 20.10 -11.13
C ARG A 399 2.38 20.65 -12.30
N LYS A 400 2.26 19.98 -13.45
CA LYS A 400 2.95 20.30 -14.72
C LYS A 400 4.46 20.09 -14.61
N GLY A 401 4.84 19.05 -13.87
CA GLY A 401 6.21 18.76 -13.47
C GLY A 401 6.80 19.77 -12.48
N ILE A 402 7.94 19.38 -11.91
CA ILE A 402 8.69 20.12 -10.90
C ILE A 402 10.15 20.22 -11.37
N SER A 403 10.64 21.44 -11.59
CA SER A 403 12.03 21.65 -12.00
C SER A 403 13.02 21.28 -10.89
N ARG A 404 14.27 20.92 -11.24
CA ARG A 404 15.41 20.74 -10.31
C ARG A 404 15.80 21.96 -9.45
N GLY A 405 15.00 23.04 -9.50
CA GLY A 405 15.03 24.17 -8.56
C GLY A 405 13.89 24.15 -7.54
N GLY A 406 13.17 23.03 -7.38
CA GLY A 406 12.04 22.87 -6.45
C GLY A 406 10.75 23.57 -6.89
N LYS A 407 10.74 24.22 -8.06
CA LYS A 407 9.60 24.98 -8.57
C LYS A 407 8.73 24.14 -9.50
N ALA A 408 7.47 23.95 -9.12
CA ALA A 408 6.43 23.36 -9.95
C ALA A 408 5.90 24.32 -11.03
N GLY A 409 5.35 23.77 -12.11
CA GLY A 409 4.69 24.54 -13.17
C GLY A 409 3.36 25.17 -12.72
N ALA A 410 2.63 24.50 -11.83
CA ALA A 410 1.44 25.00 -11.15
C ALA A 410 1.34 24.45 -9.72
N LEU A 411 0.55 25.12 -8.88
CA LEU A 411 0.16 24.64 -7.55
C LEU A 411 -1.38 24.72 -7.44
N ALA A 412 -2.00 23.72 -6.82
CA ALA A 412 -3.39 23.83 -6.37
C ALA A 412 -3.55 23.25 -4.96
N THR A 413 -4.23 24.02 -4.10
CA THR A 413 -4.67 23.58 -2.77
C THR A 413 -6.11 23.08 -2.85
N ARG A 414 -6.41 22.02 -2.10
CA ARG A 414 -7.75 21.46 -1.91
C ARG A 414 -7.96 21.17 -0.42
N THR A 415 -9.22 21.23 0.02
CA THR A 415 -9.62 20.77 1.35
C THR A 415 -10.62 19.63 1.20
N LEU A 416 -10.44 18.59 2.00
CA LEU A 416 -11.31 17.42 2.03
C LEU A 416 -12.21 17.43 3.28
N PRO A 417 -13.38 16.75 3.23
CA PRO A 417 -14.26 16.58 4.38
C PRO A 417 -13.73 15.51 5.37
N LEU A 418 -12.49 15.69 5.81
CA LEU A 418 -11.78 14.87 6.80
C LEU A 418 -11.68 15.62 8.14
N ARG A 419 -11.30 14.90 9.20
CA ARG A 419 -11.01 15.48 10.51
C ARG A 419 -9.71 16.29 10.49
N ALA A 420 -9.82 17.61 10.44
CA ALA A 420 -8.68 18.50 10.66
C ALA A 420 -8.30 18.53 12.16
N ALA A 421 -7.37 17.68 12.57
CA ALA A 421 -6.70 17.68 13.87
C ALA A 421 -5.32 16.99 13.74
N PRO A 422 -4.28 17.36 14.52
CA PRO A 422 -2.89 16.96 14.25
C PRO A 422 -2.62 15.45 14.17
N GLU A 423 -3.48 14.63 14.77
CA GLU A 423 -3.38 13.17 14.75
C GLU A 423 -4.27 12.49 13.68
N ALA A 424 -4.97 13.26 12.84
CA ALA A 424 -6.19 12.82 12.15
C ALA A 424 -6.36 13.21 10.67
N GLY A 425 -5.41 13.96 10.11
CA GLY A 425 -5.46 14.54 8.76
C GLY A 425 -5.40 13.55 7.59
N ILE A 426 -4.55 13.83 6.60
CA ILE A 426 -4.36 12.90 5.48
C ILE A 426 -3.42 11.76 5.91
N ILE A 427 -4.04 10.60 6.14
CA ILE A 427 -3.39 9.39 6.64
C ILE A 427 -2.78 8.58 5.49
N ASN A 428 -3.38 8.56 4.29
CA ASN A 428 -2.71 7.99 3.12
C ASN A 428 -3.17 8.63 1.80
N LEU A 429 -2.32 8.53 0.79
CA LEU A 429 -2.58 8.92 -0.60
C LEU A 429 -2.22 7.74 -1.50
N THR A 430 -3.09 7.43 -2.47
CA THR A 430 -2.83 6.42 -3.50
C THR A 430 -3.30 6.97 -4.84
N ALA A 431 -2.46 6.88 -5.88
CA ALA A 431 -2.73 7.41 -7.20
C ALA A 431 -2.94 6.28 -8.24
N GLY A 432 -3.71 6.58 -9.29
CA GLY A 432 -3.93 5.71 -10.45
C GLY A 432 -5.22 6.09 -11.19
N ASP A 433 -5.33 5.79 -12.48
CA ASP A 433 -6.49 6.16 -13.30
C ASP A 433 -7.65 5.15 -13.15
N VAL A 434 -8.63 5.45 -12.28
CA VAL A 434 -9.82 4.62 -12.06
C VAL A 434 -10.89 4.85 -13.14
N THR A 435 -10.72 5.90 -13.95
CA THR A 435 -11.67 6.29 -15.00
C THR A 435 -11.36 5.68 -16.38
N GLY A 436 -10.09 5.50 -16.69
CA GLY A 436 -9.58 5.25 -18.04
C GLY A 436 -9.64 6.51 -18.94
N ASP A 437 -9.49 7.72 -18.39
CA ASP A 437 -9.44 8.98 -19.15
C ASP A 437 -8.01 9.48 -19.46
N GLY A 438 -6.99 8.80 -18.92
CA GLY A 438 -5.58 9.14 -19.09
C GLY A 438 -5.00 10.04 -18.00
N ARG A 439 -5.74 10.29 -16.90
CA ARG A 439 -5.28 11.03 -15.72
C ARG A 439 -5.18 10.11 -14.52
N ALA A 440 -4.20 10.33 -13.67
CA ALA A 440 -4.25 9.79 -12.33
C ALA A 440 -5.42 10.40 -11.54
N ASP A 441 -6.23 9.56 -10.92
CA ASP A 441 -7.10 9.94 -9.81
C ASP A 441 -6.33 9.82 -8.48
N LEU A 442 -6.95 10.28 -7.38
CA LEU A 442 -6.47 10.03 -6.03
C LEU A 442 -7.51 9.31 -5.17
N MET A 443 -7.08 8.26 -4.47
CA MET A 443 -7.73 7.78 -3.26
C MET A 443 -7.04 8.45 -2.06
N VAL A 444 -7.83 9.12 -1.22
CA VAL A 444 -7.34 9.88 -0.06
C VAL A 444 -7.95 9.33 1.22
N ASN A 445 -7.11 8.87 2.15
CA ASN A 445 -7.49 8.29 3.44
C ASN A 445 -7.33 9.31 4.58
N GLY A 446 -8.24 9.27 5.55
CA GLY A 446 -8.17 10.02 6.81
C GLY A 446 -9.31 9.64 7.76
N LEU A 447 -9.51 10.42 8.82
CA LEU A 447 -10.63 10.20 9.75
C LEU A 447 -11.89 10.99 9.38
N ASN A 448 -13.06 10.43 9.68
CA ASN A 448 -14.33 11.14 9.57
C ASN A 448 -14.33 12.37 10.50
N PRO A 449 -14.85 13.53 10.06
CA PRO A 449 -14.90 14.75 10.88
C PRO A 449 -15.89 14.65 12.04
N ALA A 450 -16.86 13.74 11.95
CA ALA A 450 -17.80 13.42 13.02
C ALA A 450 -17.50 12.04 13.62
N LYS A 451 -17.78 11.88 14.92
CA LYS A 451 -17.73 10.61 15.63
C LYS A 451 -18.90 9.70 15.24
N GLY A 452 -18.72 8.39 15.40
CA GLY A 452 -19.81 7.42 15.43
C GLY A 452 -20.67 7.55 16.70
N ALA A 453 -21.75 6.77 16.77
CA ALA A 453 -22.67 6.77 17.91
C ALA A 453 -22.04 6.23 19.22
N ASP A 454 -20.90 5.55 19.10
CA ASP A 454 -20.03 5.07 20.18
C ASP A 454 -19.02 6.14 20.67
N GLY A 455 -18.89 7.26 19.96
CA GLY A 455 -17.90 8.30 20.22
C GLY A 455 -16.55 8.10 19.54
N THR A 456 -16.37 7.11 18.66
CA THR A 456 -15.11 6.85 17.95
C THR A 456 -15.02 7.64 16.64
N TYR A 457 -13.82 8.10 16.27
CA TYR A 457 -13.55 8.60 14.92
C TYR A 457 -13.15 7.43 14.02
N TYR A 458 -13.94 7.17 12.98
CA TYR A 458 -13.70 6.08 12.03
C TYR A 458 -12.87 6.53 10.83
N ASN A 459 -12.05 5.63 10.27
CA ASN A 459 -11.42 5.83 8.97
C ASN A 459 -12.47 6.04 7.86
N VAL A 460 -12.12 6.85 6.87
CA VAL A 460 -12.89 7.09 5.64
C VAL A 460 -11.92 7.32 4.48
N ASN A 461 -12.33 6.87 3.31
CA ASN A 461 -11.62 7.13 2.07
C ASN A 461 -12.44 8.04 1.18
N TYR A 462 -11.77 8.85 0.36
CA TYR A 462 -12.39 9.65 -0.68
C TYR A 462 -11.69 9.37 -2.00
N PHE A 463 -12.45 8.91 -2.99
CA PHE A 463 -12.01 8.95 -4.38
C PHE A 463 -12.17 10.39 -4.87
N VAL A 464 -11.10 10.96 -5.43
CA VAL A 464 -10.98 12.36 -5.87
C VAL A 464 -10.46 12.33 -7.31
N PRO A 465 -11.32 12.52 -8.33
CA PRO A 465 -10.90 12.28 -9.70
C PRO A 465 -9.94 13.35 -10.23
N GLY A 466 -9.07 12.93 -11.15
CA GLY A 466 -8.22 13.80 -11.96
C GLY A 466 -9.06 14.71 -12.86
N THR A 467 -8.51 15.87 -13.23
CA THR A 467 -9.14 16.80 -14.19
C THR A 467 -8.05 17.64 -14.85
N ALA A 468 -8.33 18.38 -15.92
CA ALA A 468 -7.41 19.37 -16.50
C ALA A 468 -7.02 20.55 -15.57
N THR A 469 -7.35 20.48 -14.27
CA THR A 469 -6.90 21.39 -13.20
C THR A 469 -6.34 20.66 -11.97
N GLY A 470 -5.96 19.39 -12.12
CA GLY A 470 -5.60 18.48 -11.04
C GLY A 470 -6.82 17.86 -10.34
N PRO A 471 -6.61 17.23 -9.17
CA PRO A 471 -7.66 16.51 -8.45
C PRO A 471 -8.83 17.43 -8.02
N SER A 472 -10.06 16.96 -8.27
CA SER A 472 -11.30 17.72 -8.03
C SER A 472 -12.08 17.21 -6.82
N THR A 473 -11.99 17.94 -5.70
CA THR A 473 -12.78 17.62 -4.49
C THR A 473 -14.27 17.90 -4.63
N THR A 474 -14.69 18.67 -5.65
CA THR A 474 -16.11 18.86 -6.01
C THR A 474 -16.74 17.59 -6.58
N SER A 475 -15.93 16.77 -7.25
CA SER A 475 -16.36 15.49 -7.84
C SER A 475 -16.06 14.28 -6.94
N ALA A 476 -15.62 14.52 -5.69
CA ALA A 476 -15.13 13.45 -4.83
C ALA A 476 -16.26 12.53 -4.31
N LYS A 477 -16.03 11.23 -4.40
CA LYS A 477 -16.92 10.17 -3.88
C LYS A 477 -16.43 9.68 -2.53
N LYS A 478 -17.30 9.63 -1.53
CA LYS A 478 -17.01 8.98 -0.24
C LYS A 478 -16.96 7.46 -0.43
N MET A 479 -15.91 6.83 0.07
CA MET A 479 -15.63 5.40 0.02
C MET A 479 -15.56 4.79 1.43
N PRO A 480 -15.72 3.46 1.58
CA PRO A 480 -15.46 2.77 2.85
C PRO A 480 -14.04 2.99 3.38
N GLY A 481 -13.87 3.00 4.70
CA GLY A 481 -12.57 3.19 5.35
C GLY A 481 -11.67 1.95 5.27
N GLY A 482 -10.38 2.21 5.11
CA GLY A 482 -9.24 1.28 4.97
C GLY A 482 -7.98 2.13 4.76
N VAL A 483 -6.79 1.64 5.07
CA VAL A 483 -5.56 2.47 5.06
C VAL A 483 -4.60 2.11 3.93
N ALA A 484 -4.28 0.82 3.76
CA ALA A 484 -3.45 0.37 2.65
C ALA A 484 -4.26 0.52 1.35
N GLY A 485 -3.60 1.00 0.29
CA GLY A 485 -4.23 1.33 -0.97
C GLY A 485 -3.30 0.99 -2.13
N ALA A 486 -3.86 0.40 -3.18
CA ALA A 486 -3.24 0.29 -4.49
C ALA A 486 -4.32 0.52 -5.57
N ILE A 487 -3.94 1.09 -6.71
CA ILE A 487 -4.84 1.31 -7.85
C ILE A 487 -4.17 0.77 -9.11
N GLY A 488 -4.86 -0.09 -9.84
CA GLY A 488 -4.33 -0.73 -11.06
C GLY A 488 -5.31 -1.76 -11.64
N ASP A 489 -5.18 -2.05 -12.92
CA ASP A 489 -6.13 -2.88 -13.69
C ASP A 489 -5.98 -4.37 -13.37
N LEU A 490 -6.93 -4.96 -12.63
CA LEU A 490 -6.92 -6.36 -12.20
C LEU A 490 -7.67 -7.30 -13.17
N ASP A 491 -8.45 -6.76 -14.11
CA ASP A 491 -9.32 -7.55 -14.98
C ASP A 491 -9.23 -7.25 -16.48
N GLY A 492 -8.46 -6.24 -16.86
CA GLY A 492 -8.10 -5.88 -18.23
C GLY A 492 -9.15 -5.05 -18.95
N ASP A 493 -9.99 -4.29 -18.24
CA ASP A 493 -11.00 -3.40 -18.83
C ASP A 493 -10.44 -2.03 -19.28
N GLY A 494 -9.18 -1.73 -18.94
CA GLY A 494 -8.46 -0.50 -19.26
C GLY A 494 -8.57 0.58 -18.18
N ARG A 495 -8.84 0.19 -16.92
CA ARG A 495 -9.04 1.10 -15.78
C ARG A 495 -8.42 0.54 -14.52
N GLY A 496 -7.97 1.41 -13.63
CA GLY A 496 -7.48 1.05 -12.32
C GLY A 496 -8.60 0.64 -11.36
N ASP A 497 -8.51 -0.57 -10.82
CA ASP A 497 -9.36 -1.03 -9.73
C ASP A 497 -8.78 -0.56 -8.39
N ILE A 498 -9.64 -0.12 -7.48
CA ILE A 498 -9.23 0.37 -6.16
C ILE A 498 -9.15 -0.79 -5.17
N VAL A 499 -7.94 -1.21 -4.82
CA VAL A 499 -7.68 -2.18 -3.74
C VAL A 499 -7.52 -1.44 -2.43
N THR A 500 -8.38 -1.75 -1.46
CA THR A 500 -8.39 -1.16 -0.11
C THR A 500 -8.12 -2.22 0.95
N GLY A 501 -7.00 -2.10 1.67
CA GLY A 501 -6.67 -2.93 2.82
C GLY A 501 -7.33 -2.43 4.11
N VAL A 502 -8.05 -3.33 4.79
CA VAL A 502 -8.83 -3.06 6.00
C VAL A 502 -8.43 -4.07 7.08
N TYR A 503 -7.22 -3.93 7.63
CA TYR A 503 -6.64 -4.87 8.59
C TYR A 503 -7.41 -5.05 9.91
N TRP A 504 -8.33 -4.13 10.24
CA TRP A 504 -9.27 -4.25 11.37
C TRP A 504 -10.66 -4.75 10.93
N GLY A 505 -10.79 -5.21 9.69
CA GLY A 505 -12.00 -5.81 9.16
C GLY A 505 -12.33 -7.13 9.84
N ARG A 506 -13.62 -7.47 9.85
CA ARG A 506 -14.09 -8.80 10.23
C ARG A 506 -14.49 -9.59 8.98
N SER A 507 -14.26 -10.90 9.01
CA SER A 507 -14.70 -11.83 7.95
C SER A 507 -16.22 -11.95 7.85
N SER A 508 -16.92 -11.82 8.98
CA SER A 508 -18.39 -11.69 9.05
C SER A 508 -18.81 -10.72 10.15
N ALA A 509 -20.11 -10.39 10.26
CA ALA A 509 -20.61 -9.40 11.22
C ALA A 509 -20.24 -9.70 12.69
N ASN A 510 -20.21 -10.99 13.06
CA ASN A 510 -19.77 -11.48 14.38
C ASN A 510 -18.38 -12.14 14.33
N GLY A 511 -17.76 -12.22 13.15
CA GLY A 511 -16.49 -12.89 12.92
C GLY A 511 -15.31 -12.17 13.57
N PRO A 512 -14.17 -12.86 13.71
CA PRO A 512 -12.96 -12.31 14.33
C PRO A 512 -12.33 -11.17 13.51
N ILE A 513 -11.40 -10.44 14.12
CA ILE A 513 -10.78 -9.22 13.56
C ILE A 513 -9.46 -9.60 12.85
N GLY A 514 -9.54 -10.50 11.88
CA GLY A 514 -8.37 -10.96 11.10
C GLY A 514 -7.93 -9.96 10.03
N GLY A 515 -8.82 -9.07 9.61
CA GLY A 515 -8.61 -8.17 8.48
C GLY A 515 -9.39 -8.59 7.23
N LYS A 516 -9.26 -7.80 6.17
CA LYS A 516 -9.79 -8.07 4.82
C LYS A 516 -9.21 -7.10 3.79
N VAL A 517 -9.25 -7.50 2.53
CA VAL A 517 -9.06 -6.61 1.38
C VAL A 517 -10.40 -6.39 0.68
N VAL A 518 -10.63 -5.19 0.16
CA VAL A 518 -11.82 -4.82 -0.62
C VAL A 518 -11.36 -4.25 -1.96
N VAL A 519 -11.68 -4.93 -3.05
CA VAL A 519 -11.45 -4.46 -4.42
C VAL A 519 -12.73 -3.79 -4.92
N THR A 520 -12.67 -2.51 -5.27
CA THR A 520 -13.78 -1.79 -5.94
C THR A 520 -13.38 -1.52 -7.38
N TYR A 521 -14.09 -2.13 -8.31
CA TYR A 521 -13.68 -2.12 -9.72
C TYR A 521 -13.93 -0.76 -10.38
N GLY A 522 -13.08 -0.40 -11.33
CA GLY A 522 -13.09 0.86 -12.07
C GLY A 522 -14.34 1.08 -12.92
N SER A 523 -14.50 2.29 -13.46
CA SER A 523 -15.47 2.61 -14.52
C SER A 523 -15.19 4.01 -15.07
N ALA A 524 -15.73 4.36 -16.24
CA ALA A 524 -15.67 5.71 -16.83
C ALA A 524 -16.40 6.81 -16.01
N SER A 525 -16.66 6.58 -14.73
CA SER A 525 -17.13 7.56 -13.74
C SER A 525 -16.42 7.39 -12.39
N GLY A 526 -15.24 6.76 -12.36
CA GLY A 526 -14.52 6.37 -11.15
C GLY A 526 -15.06 5.06 -10.55
N PRO A 527 -14.93 4.81 -9.23
CA PRO A 527 -15.30 3.53 -8.63
C PRO A 527 -16.77 3.16 -8.87
N SER A 528 -16.98 1.90 -9.22
CA SER A 528 -18.26 1.30 -9.60
C SER A 528 -18.99 0.63 -8.41
N SER A 529 -20.13 -0.02 -8.69
CA SER A 529 -20.84 -0.86 -7.72
C SER A 529 -20.37 -2.34 -7.72
N ARG A 530 -19.43 -2.72 -8.59
CA ARG A 530 -18.82 -4.04 -8.59
C ARG A 530 -17.72 -4.03 -7.53
N VAL A 531 -17.91 -4.84 -6.48
CA VAL A 531 -17.01 -4.90 -5.33
C VAL A 531 -16.78 -6.36 -4.95
N GLN A 532 -15.52 -6.72 -4.75
CA GLN A 532 -15.10 -8.01 -4.20
C GLN A 532 -14.52 -7.77 -2.80
N THR A 533 -14.82 -8.65 -1.85
CA THR A 533 -14.19 -8.66 -0.52
C THR A 533 -13.44 -9.98 -0.37
N ILE A 534 -12.18 -9.90 0.06
CA ILE A 534 -11.25 -11.02 0.19
C ILE A 534 -10.80 -11.09 1.65
N THR A 535 -10.81 -12.29 2.19
CA THR A 535 -10.47 -12.70 3.57
C THR A 535 -9.77 -14.05 3.51
N GLN A 536 -9.25 -14.55 4.63
CA GLN A 536 -8.69 -15.90 4.67
C GLN A 536 -9.77 -16.99 4.45
N GLU A 537 -11.05 -16.71 4.79
CA GLU A 537 -12.21 -17.54 4.40
C GLU A 537 -12.50 -17.63 2.88
N SER A 538 -11.77 -16.90 2.02
CA SER A 538 -12.17 -16.70 0.62
C SER A 538 -11.65 -17.79 -0.31
N GLY A 539 -12.43 -18.87 -0.44
CA GLY A 539 -12.24 -19.91 -1.46
C GLY A 539 -11.04 -20.81 -1.17
N THR A 540 -9.86 -20.42 -1.64
CA THR A 540 -8.58 -21.14 -1.47
C THR A 540 -7.47 -20.29 -0.84
N VAL A 541 -7.77 -19.06 -0.38
CA VAL A 541 -6.84 -18.25 0.41
C VAL A 541 -6.37 -19.04 1.65
N PRO A 542 -5.06 -19.14 1.94
CA PRO A 542 -4.56 -19.87 3.11
C PRO A 542 -4.71 -19.12 4.44
N GLY A 543 -4.74 -19.89 5.53
CA GLY A 543 -5.08 -19.43 6.87
C GLY A 543 -6.57 -19.63 7.17
N ASP A 544 -6.95 -19.63 8.44
CA ASP A 544 -8.31 -19.26 8.85
C ASP A 544 -8.30 -17.72 9.08
N SER A 545 -9.44 -17.08 9.40
CA SER A 545 -9.40 -15.72 9.95
C SER A 545 -9.34 -15.80 11.48
N GLU A 546 -8.19 -15.56 12.10
CA GLU A 546 -8.09 -15.35 13.54
C GLU A 546 -8.38 -13.86 13.89
N SER A 547 -8.05 -13.42 15.12
CA SER A 547 -8.09 -12.00 15.47
C SER A 547 -6.68 -11.47 15.63
N TRP A 548 -6.43 -10.31 15.00
CA TRP A 548 -5.19 -9.54 14.98
C TRP A 548 -4.13 -9.94 13.94
N ASP A 549 -4.39 -10.87 13.04
CA ASP A 549 -3.45 -11.32 11.99
C ASP A 549 -3.19 -10.24 10.93
N LYS A 550 -4.16 -9.32 10.79
CA LYS A 550 -4.11 -8.07 10.02
C LYS A 550 -3.95 -8.27 8.51
N PHE A 551 -4.63 -9.27 7.95
CA PHE A 551 -4.79 -9.47 6.52
C PHE A 551 -5.24 -8.18 5.81
N GLY A 552 -4.42 -7.69 4.88
CA GLY A 552 -4.62 -6.39 4.25
C GLY A 552 -4.06 -5.20 5.04
N GLN A 553 -3.05 -5.38 5.89
CA GLN A 553 -2.25 -4.27 6.44
C GLN A 553 -1.36 -3.62 5.37
N SER A 554 -0.94 -4.38 4.37
CA SER A 554 -0.30 -3.88 3.15
C SER A 554 -0.85 -4.62 1.94
N VAL A 555 -0.92 -3.92 0.80
CA VAL A 555 -1.27 -4.47 -0.50
C VAL A 555 -0.35 -3.88 -1.57
N ALA A 556 -0.03 -4.65 -2.61
CA ALA A 556 0.68 -4.18 -3.79
C ALA A 556 0.12 -4.86 -5.05
N LEU A 557 0.29 -4.19 -6.19
CA LEU A 557 -0.15 -4.66 -7.51
C LEU A 557 1.04 -4.76 -8.48
N GLY A 558 1.06 -5.83 -9.27
CA GLY A 558 2.10 -6.09 -10.26
C GLY A 558 1.78 -7.33 -11.10
N ASP A 559 2.21 -7.33 -12.35
CA ASP A 559 2.04 -8.43 -13.31
C ASP A 559 3.09 -9.49 -13.01
N ILE A 560 2.77 -10.49 -12.17
CA ILE A 560 3.72 -11.51 -11.70
C ILE A 560 3.78 -12.66 -12.70
N ASN A 561 2.64 -13.03 -13.30
CA ASN A 561 2.52 -14.19 -14.18
C ASN A 561 2.81 -13.88 -15.68
N GLY A 562 2.93 -12.60 -16.06
CA GLY A 562 3.23 -12.19 -17.44
C GLY A 562 2.05 -12.29 -18.41
N ASP A 563 0.81 -12.43 -17.92
CA ASP A 563 -0.39 -12.52 -18.77
C ASP A 563 -0.96 -11.15 -19.19
N GLY A 564 -0.47 -10.07 -18.57
CA GLY A 564 -0.82 -8.68 -18.87
C GLY A 564 -1.90 -8.07 -17.96
N LEU A 565 -2.48 -8.84 -17.03
CA LEU A 565 -3.26 -8.33 -15.91
C LEU A 565 -2.34 -7.99 -14.72
N LEU A 566 -2.86 -7.28 -13.71
CA LEU A 566 -2.14 -7.13 -12.44
C LEU A 566 -2.59 -8.19 -11.43
N ASP A 567 -1.61 -8.73 -10.71
CA ASP A 567 -1.78 -9.63 -9.59
C ASP A 567 -1.70 -8.86 -8.27
N LEU A 568 -2.24 -9.45 -7.20
CA LEU A 568 -2.41 -8.82 -5.88
C LEU A 568 -1.61 -9.56 -4.81
N ALA A 569 -0.59 -8.88 -4.26
CA ALA A 569 0.09 -9.29 -3.03
C ALA A 569 -0.59 -8.67 -1.80
N ILE A 570 -0.84 -9.48 -0.77
CA ILE A 570 -1.52 -9.08 0.48
C ILE A 570 -0.67 -9.50 1.68
N GLY A 571 -0.34 -8.55 2.55
CA GLY A 571 0.33 -8.83 3.83
C GLY A 571 -0.67 -9.12 4.96
N ALA A 572 -0.40 -10.16 5.74
CA ALA A 572 -1.03 -10.47 7.03
C ALA A 572 0.08 -10.55 8.11
N PRO A 573 0.67 -9.41 8.52
CA PRO A 573 1.95 -9.37 9.22
C PRO A 573 1.89 -9.77 10.69
N GLN A 574 0.73 -10.14 11.22
CA GLN A 574 0.60 -10.65 12.58
C GLN A 574 0.04 -12.08 12.62
N GLU A 575 -0.06 -12.76 11.47
CA GLU A 575 -0.39 -14.19 11.35
C GLU A 575 0.41 -15.04 12.35
N ASN A 576 -0.30 -15.96 12.99
CA ASN A 576 0.21 -16.89 13.98
C ASN A 576 0.19 -18.30 13.38
N MET A 577 1.31 -19.04 13.36
CA MET A 577 1.38 -20.35 12.70
C MET A 577 1.98 -21.44 13.57
N ARG A 578 1.35 -22.63 13.56
CA ARG A 578 1.81 -23.80 14.31
C ARG A 578 2.65 -24.75 13.44
N LEU A 579 3.96 -24.51 13.40
CA LEU A 579 4.92 -25.30 12.62
C LEU A 579 5.59 -26.38 13.49
N TRP A 580 5.61 -27.63 13.01
CA TRP A 580 6.22 -28.79 13.71
C TRP A 580 5.78 -29.00 15.17
N GLY A 581 4.61 -28.47 15.55
CA GLY A 581 4.05 -28.52 16.91
C GLY A 581 4.41 -27.31 17.80
N HIS A 582 5.30 -26.42 17.36
CA HIS A 582 5.61 -25.14 18.00
C HIS A 582 4.69 -24.04 17.45
N MET A 583 4.27 -23.08 18.29
CA MET A 583 3.49 -21.91 17.85
C MET A 583 4.41 -20.70 17.67
N TYR A 584 4.42 -20.13 16.47
CA TYR A 584 5.12 -18.89 16.14
C TYR A 584 4.10 -17.76 16.09
N TYR A 585 4.34 -16.70 16.85
CA TYR A 585 3.39 -15.60 17.03
C TYR A 585 3.86 -14.35 16.28
N ASN A 586 2.98 -13.72 15.52
CA ASN A 586 3.31 -12.59 14.63
C ASN A 586 4.46 -12.92 13.66
N MET A 587 4.49 -14.15 13.14
CA MET A 587 5.46 -14.52 12.11
C MET A 587 5.23 -13.68 10.85
N GLY A 588 3.95 -13.49 10.52
CA GLY A 588 3.50 -12.72 9.37
C GLY A 588 3.62 -13.47 8.05
N THR A 589 2.66 -13.27 7.16
CA THR A 589 2.61 -13.92 5.84
C THR A 589 2.34 -12.92 4.72
N VAL A 590 2.71 -13.32 3.50
CA VAL A 590 2.25 -12.68 2.26
C VAL A 590 1.53 -13.71 1.40
N THR A 591 0.29 -13.40 1.02
CA THR A 591 -0.49 -14.16 0.04
C THR A 591 -0.46 -13.45 -1.31
N VAL A 592 -0.26 -14.20 -2.40
CA VAL A 592 -0.39 -13.70 -3.77
C VAL A 592 -1.61 -14.34 -4.43
N LEU A 593 -2.46 -13.50 -5.02
CA LEU A 593 -3.66 -13.87 -5.79
C LEU A 593 -3.57 -13.26 -7.18
N TYR A 594 -3.91 -14.03 -8.21
CA TYR A 594 -3.75 -13.58 -9.60
C TYR A 594 -4.93 -12.72 -10.07
N GLY A 595 -4.65 -11.82 -11.01
CA GLY A 595 -5.65 -11.09 -11.78
C GLY A 595 -6.48 -12.05 -12.66
N SER A 596 -7.68 -11.62 -13.05
CA SER A 596 -8.47 -12.33 -14.06
C SER A 596 -9.56 -11.41 -14.60
N LYS A 597 -10.09 -11.70 -15.80
CA LYS A 597 -11.21 -10.95 -16.41
C LYS A 597 -12.55 -11.00 -15.63
N SER A 598 -12.60 -11.74 -14.53
CA SER A 598 -13.74 -11.74 -13.59
C SER A 598 -13.45 -10.91 -12.33
N GLY A 599 -12.20 -10.47 -12.14
CA GLY A 599 -11.64 -9.96 -10.90
C GLY A 599 -10.56 -10.90 -10.33
N VAL A 600 -10.00 -10.56 -9.17
CA VAL A 600 -8.96 -11.37 -8.48
C VAL A 600 -9.45 -12.81 -8.26
N ASP A 601 -8.67 -13.80 -8.70
CA ASP A 601 -9.04 -15.21 -8.55
C ASP A 601 -8.68 -15.73 -7.14
N THR A 602 -9.72 -16.06 -6.36
CA THR A 602 -9.61 -16.70 -5.04
C THR A 602 -9.97 -18.20 -5.06
N SER A 603 -9.98 -18.82 -6.25
CA SER A 603 -10.35 -20.21 -6.50
C SER A 603 -9.22 -21.03 -7.13
N ALA A 604 -8.35 -20.40 -7.93
CA ALA A 604 -7.03 -20.91 -8.25
C ALA A 604 -6.14 -20.98 -6.99
N ALA A 605 -5.08 -21.81 -7.01
CA ALA A 605 -4.19 -22.00 -5.87
C ALA A 605 -3.31 -20.75 -5.62
N PRO A 606 -3.46 -20.04 -4.49
CA PRO A 606 -2.66 -18.86 -4.18
C PRO A 606 -1.21 -19.24 -3.87
N GLN A 607 -0.29 -18.27 -3.98
CA GLN A 607 1.03 -18.43 -3.38
C GLN A 607 1.02 -17.94 -1.92
N TYR A 608 1.78 -18.60 -1.05
CA TYR A 608 1.84 -18.28 0.38
C TYR A 608 3.28 -18.31 0.88
N PHE A 609 3.71 -17.19 1.46
CA PHE A 609 5.09 -16.95 1.86
C PHE A 609 5.19 -16.50 3.31
N TYR A 610 6.15 -17.07 4.03
CA TYR A 610 6.58 -16.65 5.37
C TYR A 610 8.03 -17.10 5.59
N GLN A 611 8.78 -16.35 6.39
CA GLN A 611 10.19 -16.62 6.62
C GLN A 611 10.39 -17.95 7.38
N GLY A 612 11.42 -18.72 7.00
CA GLY A 612 11.72 -20.03 7.61
C GLY A 612 10.98 -21.24 7.02
N ASN A 613 10.16 -21.05 5.97
CA ASN A 613 9.56 -22.12 5.16
C ASN A 613 9.70 -21.79 3.65
N HIS A 614 9.52 -22.78 2.79
CA HIS A 614 9.66 -22.67 1.33
C HIS A 614 11.00 -22.07 0.88
N ASP A 615 12.05 -22.18 1.71
CA ASP A 615 13.36 -21.53 1.52
C ASP A 615 13.35 -19.99 1.51
N VAL A 616 12.28 -19.35 2.03
CA VAL A 616 12.20 -17.90 2.27
C VAL A 616 13.14 -17.50 3.42
N PRO A 617 14.16 -16.65 3.18
CA PRO A 617 15.16 -16.31 4.19
C PRO A 617 14.65 -15.23 5.16
N GLY A 618 14.96 -15.38 6.46
CA GLY A 618 14.70 -14.38 7.50
C GLY A 618 14.45 -14.96 8.89
N ASP A 619 13.76 -14.20 9.74
CA ASP A 619 13.43 -14.53 11.13
C ASP A 619 11.90 -14.68 11.29
N PRO A 620 11.37 -15.88 11.66
CA PRO A 620 9.94 -16.14 11.77
C PRO A 620 9.25 -15.43 12.96
N ASN A 621 9.79 -14.33 13.48
CA ASN A 621 9.26 -13.57 14.62
C ASN A 621 9.33 -12.03 14.37
N GLY A 622 9.34 -11.60 13.12
CA GLY A 622 9.61 -10.20 12.74
C GLY A 622 8.47 -9.43 12.05
N ASN A 623 7.26 -10.00 12.02
CA ASN A 623 6.10 -9.51 11.27
C ASN A 623 6.38 -9.43 9.75
N PHE A 624 6.59 -10.56 9.08
CA PHE A 624 6.83 -10.60 7.64
C PHE A 624 5.60 -10.13 6.84
N GLY A 625 5.82 -9.36 5.77
CA GLY A 625 4.74 -8.75 5.00
C GLY A 625 4.12 -7.52 5.66
N THR A 626 4.86 -6.82 6.52
CA THR A 626 4.43 -5.55 7.15
C THR A 626 4.29 -4.43 6.12
N ALA A 627 5.14 -4.45 5.08
CA ALA A 627 4.96 -3.74 3.83
C ALA A 627 5.23 -4.71 2.67
N VAL A 628 4.59 -4.51 1.52
CA VAL A 628 4.84 -5.28 0.30
C VAL A 628 4.96 -4.34 -0.91
N LEU A 629 5.74 -4.75 -1.91
CA LEU A 629 5.89 -4.09 -3.20
C LEU A 629 6.07 -5.17 -4.28
N LEU A 630 5.54 -4.90 -5.48
CA LEU A 630 5.71 -5.73 -6.66
C LEU A 630 6.39 -4.89 -7.76
N THR A 631 7.54 -5.33 -8.28
CA THR A 631 8.21 -4.73 -9.44
C THR A 631 9.22 -5.71 -10.04
N ASP A 632 9.45 -5.64 -11.34
CA ASP A 632 10.39 -6.52 -12.09
C ASP A 632 11.83 -6.00 -11.92
N LEU A 633 12.65 -6.63 -11.06
CA LEU A 633 14.01 -6.17 -10.73
C LEU A 633 15.09 -6.74 -11.67
N ASP A 634 14.78 -7.74 -12.49
CA ASP A 634 15.73 -8.42 -13.38
C ASP A 634 15.38 -8.41 -14.88
N HIS A 635 14.25 -7.78 -15.23
CA HIS A 635 13.72 -7.59 -16.57
C HIS A 635 13.43 -8.92 -17.29
N ASP A 636 13.02 -9.95 -16.55
CA ASP A 636 12.52 -11.20 -17.15
C ASP A 636 11.03 -11.15 -17.54
N GLY A 637 10.33 -10.07 -17.19
CA GLY A 637 8.94 -9.79 -17.57
C GLY A 637 7.88 -10.22 -16.56
N GLY A 638 8.26 -10.63 -15.34
CA GLY A 638 7.35 -10.79 -14.21
C GLY A 638 7.76 -9.95 -13.01
N ALA A 639 6.79 -9.43 -12.25
CA ALA A 639 7.06 -8.64 -11.05
C ALA A 639 7.55 -9.52 -9.90
N ASP A 640 8.68 -9.15 -9.29
CA ASP A 640 9.23 -9.77 -8.08
C ASP A 640 8.47 -9.32 -6.84
N LEU A 641 8.48 -10.14 -5.79
CA LEU A 641 7.88 -9.82 -4.49
C LEU A 641 8.92 -9.31 -3.50
N ILE A 642 8.79 -8.05 -3.12
CA ILE A 642 9.57 -7.42 -2.04
C ILE A 642 8.68 -7.33 -0.79
N ALA A 643 9.15 -7.86 0.33
CA ALA A 643 8.40 -7.94 1.59
C ALA A 643 9.21 -7.43 2.80
N GLY A 644 8.65 -6.45 3.51
CA GLY A 644 9.24 -5.81 4.67
C GLY A 644 8.90 -6.50 5.99
N THR A 645 9.89 -6.58 6.88
CA THR A 645 9.84 -7.31 8.16
C THR A 645 10.55 -6.50 9.25
N PRO A 646 10.01 -5.35 9.69
CA PRO A 646 10.72 -4.34 10.46
C PRO A 646 10.99 -4.70 11.92
N TRP A 647 10.42 -5.81 12.43
CA TRP A 647 10.65 -6.27 13.81
C TRP A 647 11.61 -7.46 13.91
N ALA A 648 12.04 -8.02 12.76
CA ALA A 648 13.10 -9.04 12.71
C ALA A 648 14.43 -8.52 13.27
N ASP A 649 15.35 -9.44 13.59
CA ASP A 649 16.68 -9.11 14.12
C ASP A 649 16.60 -8.18 15.35
N ASN A 650 15.72 -8.52 16.30
CA ASN A 650 15.52 -7.77 17.55
C ASN A 650 15.08 -6.29 17.33
N GLY A 651 14.42 -6.00 16.20
CA GLY A 651 13.94 -4.66 15.84
C GLY A 651 14.84 -3.89 14.86
N ASP A 652 15.98 -4.46 14.44
CA ASP A 652 16.79 -3.89 13.35
C ASP A 652 16.02 -3.87 12.02
N GLY A 653 15.13 -4.84 11.82
CA GLY A 653 14.28 -4.96 10.64
C GLY A 653 15.00 -5.52 9.41
N THR A 654 14.23 -6.15 8.51
CA THR A 654 14.76 -6.70 7.25
C THR A 654 13.82 -6.50 6.08
N VAL A 655 14.35 -6.64 4.86
CA VAL A 655 13.55 -6.78 3.64
C VAL A 655 13.97 -8.06 2.92
N THR A 656 13.00 -8.89 2.57
CA THR A 656 13.18 -10.06 1.70
C THR A 656 12.78 -9.71 0.27
N VAL A 657 13.53 -10.20 -0.71
CA VAL A 657 13.16 -10.19 -2.13
C VAL A 657 13.02 -11.63 -2.61
N LEU A 658 11.87 -11.95 -3.18
CA LEU A 658 11.54 -13.24 -3.77
C LEU A 658 11.31 -13.04 -5.28
N PRO A 659 12.22 -13.50 -6.16
CA PRO A 659 12.11 -13.23 -7.58
C PRO A 659 10.95 -13.98 -8.21
N SER A 660 10.38 -13.43 -9.28
CA SER A 660 9.50 -14.15 -10.19
C SER A 660 10.31 -15.12 -11.08
N GLY A 661 9.64 -15.99 -11.83
CA GLY A 661 10.31 -16.86 -12.79
C GLY A 661 9.47 -18.02 -13.28
N ILE A 662 9.99 -18.75 -14.26
CA ILE A 662 9.33 -19.92 -14.84
C ILE A 662 9.58 -21.15 -13.97
N ALA A 663 8.53 -21.70 -13.38
CA ALA A 663 8.56 -22.92 -12.59
C ALA A 663 8.68 -24.18 -13.46
N ALA A 664 8.97 -25.33 -12.83
CA ALA A 664 9.16 -26.62 -13.52
C ALA A 664 7.91 -27.17 -14.25
N ASP A 665 6.72 -26.61 -13.97
CA ASP A 665 5.46 -26.88 -14.67
C ASP A 665 5.19 -25.93 -15.84
N GLY A 666 6.09 -24.97 -16.11
CA GLY A 666 6.00 -23.98 -17.17
C GLY A 666 5.21 -22.72 -16.81
N THR A 667 4.64 -22.63 -15.60
CA THR A 667 3.95 -21.40 -15.14
C THR A 667 4.97 -20.37 -14.65
N ARG A 668 4.73 -19.09 -14.95
CA ARG A 668 5.44 -17.96 -14.32
C ARG A 668 4.79 -17.65 -12.97
N ARG A 669 5.59 -17.53 -11.90
CA ARG A 669 5.14 -17.19 -10.55
C ARG A 669 6.29 -16.74 -9.65
N ILE A 670 6.03 -16.22 -8.45
CA ILE A 670 7.08 -15.99 -7.44
C ILE A 670 7.75 -17.31 -7.04
N GLY A 671 9.08 -17.32 -7.05
CA GLY A 671 9.93 -18.40 -6.58
C GLY A 671 10.77 -18.00 -5.37
N THR A 672 11.50 -18.97 -4.82
CA THR A 672 12.43 -18.76 -3.70
C THR A 672 13.88 -19.15 -4.05
N ALA A 673 14.09 -19.78 -5.20
CA ALA A 673 15.42 -19.87 -5.81
C ALA A 673 15.92 -18.45 -6.15
N GLY A 674 17.07 -18.06 -5.63
CA GLY A 674 17.59 -16.70 -5.78
C GLY A 674 17.03 -15.68 -4.77
N ALA A 675 16.20 -16.11 -3.80
CA ALA A 675 15.69 -15.23 -2.75
C ALA A 675 16.82 -14.53 -1.98
N GLN A 676 16.62 -13.24 -1.70
CA GLN A 676 17.59 -12.38 -1.02
C GLN A 676 17.03 -11.82 0.28
N LEU A 677 17.91 -11.58 1.26
CA LEU A 677 17.59 -10.91 2.52
C LEU A 677 18.53 -9.73 2.74
N PHE A 678 17.96 -8.55 2.96
CA PHE A 678 18.67 -7.32 3.26
C PHE A 678 18.47 -6.89 4.71
N LYS A 679 19.57 -6.59 5.39
CA LYS A 679 19.65 -6.03 6.75
C LYS A 679 20.29 -4.63 6.71
N PRO A 680 19.99 -3.71 7.65
CA PRO A 680 20.40 -2.30 7.54
C PRO A 680 21.91 -2.11 7.38
N GLY A 681 22.71 -2.88 8.14
CA GLY A 681 24.17 -2.83 8.07
C GLY A 681 24.77 -3.31 6.73
N GLN A 682 24.11 -4.22 6.01
CA GLN A 682 24.52 -4.60 4.65
C GLN A 682 24.26 -3.47 3.66
N VAL A 683 23.15 -2.75 3.84
CA VAL A 683 22.77 -1.60 3.03
C VAL A 683 23.29 -0.25 3.58
N GLY A 684 24.30 -0.28 4.44
CA GLY A 684 25.06 0.91 4.84
C GLY A 684 24.38 1.84 5.84
N MET A 685 23.32 1.41 6.52
CA MET A 685 22.77 2.11 7.67
C MET A 685 23.46 1.67 8.96
N GLU A 686 23.72 2.63 9.85
CA GLU A 686 24.36 2.37 11.14
C GLU A 686 23.34 1.90 12.18
N ILE A 687 23.64 0.80 12.86
CA ILE A 687 22.77 0.20 13.87
C ILE A 687 23.37 0.48 15.26
N LEU A 688 22.79 1.45 15.99
CA LEU A 688 23.25 1.89 17.31
C LEU A 688 22.16 1.76 18.38
N ASN A 689 21.97 0.54 18.91
CA ASN A 689 21.07 0.23 20.04
C ASN A 689 19.66 0.84 19.87
N ALA A 690 19.08 0.66 18.68
CA ALA A 690 17.86 1.32 18.23
C ALA A 690 16.97 0.33 17.47
N ILE A 691 15.71 0.71 17.28
CA ILE A 691 14.78 0.03 16.37
C ILE A 691 14.62 1.01 15.19
N PRO A 692 15.36 0.85 14.09
CA PRO A 692 15.30 1.76 12.95
C PRO A 692 14.04 1.58 12.08
N GLU A 693 13.24 0.52 12.32
CA GLU A 693 12.05 0.16 11.55
C GLU A 693 12.35 -0.07 10.05
N PHE A 694 13.50 -0.68 9.72
CA PHE A 694 13.90 -0.91 8.32
C PHE A 694 12.93 -1.87 7.61
N GLY A 695 12.39 -1.44 6.47
CA GLY A 695 11.36 -2.19 5.75
C GLY A 695 9.94 -2.00 6.28
N SER A 696 9.72 -1.07 7.22
CA SER A 696 8.36 -0.66 7.65
C SER A 696 7.61 0.08 6.55
N VAL A 697 8.31 0.90 5.76
CA VAL A 697 7.80 1.54 4.55
C VAL A 697 8.70 1.17 3.37
N LEU A 698 8.11 0.49 2.40
CA LEU A 698 8.61 0.36 1.03
C LEU A 698 8.03 1.50 0.18
N GLN A 699 8.68 1.83 -0.91
CA GLN A 699 8.26 2.85 -1.88
C GLN A 699 6.74 2.84 -2.18
N ASN A 700 6.11 4.02 -2.22
CA ASN A 700 4.66 4.23 -2.41
C ASN A 700 3.73 3.62 -1.33
N SER A 701 4.22 2.77 -0.42
CA SER A 701 3.49 2.40 0.78
C SER A 701 3.67 3.47 1.86
N ARG A 702 2.62 3.78 2.62
CA ARG A 702 2.74 4.48 3.91
C ARG A 702 2.17 3.59 4.99
N GLN A 703 2.96 3.33 6.03
CA GLN A 703 2.44 2.72 7.24
C GLN A 703 1.91 3.73 8.24
N VAL A 704 0.85 3.32 8.93
CA VAL A 704 0.47 3.86 10.24
C VAL A 704 1.28 3.12 11.30
N SER A 705 2.61 3.29 11.24
CA SER A 705 3.48 3.04 12.39
C SER A 705 3.24 4.16 13.44
N LEU A 706 3.87 4.03 14.61
CA LEU A 706 3.65 4.83 15.82
C LEU A 706 4.19 6.28 15.74
N ILE A 707 4.24 6.84 14.53
CA ILE A 707 4.68 8.20 14.19
C ILE A 707 3.84 9.29 14.89
N ASN A 708 2.58 8.98 15.23
CA ASN A 708 1.69 9.87 15.98
C ASN A 708 1.78 9.70 17.53
N THR A 709 2.84 9.06 18.05
CA THR A 709 3.14 8.94 19.48
C THR A 709 4.60 9.25 19.82
#